data_AF-A0A8T5TNF1-F1
#
_entry.id   AF-A0A8T5TNF1-F1
#
_cell.length_a   1.000
_cell.length_b   1.000
_cell.length_c   1.000
_cell.angle_alpha   90.00
_cell.angle_beta   90.00
_cell.angle_gamma   90.00
#
_symmetry.space_group_name_H-M   'P 1'
#
loop_
_entity.id
_entity.type
_entity.pdbx_description
1 polymer ?
#
loop_
_entity_poly.entity_id
_entity_poly.type
_entity_poly.pdbx_seq_one_letter_code
_entity_poly.pdbx_strand_id
1 'polypeptide(L)'
;NIIKMETDILLKEKTKEIQSFKSMVKKNTTFKQKLFPLYKYIIEKLDSLEENIIEFISEQEQFLKEKVIEERNRTSVEDFDSFVSETIQNYKKRLGNYRENIDLSKANKITNVIGGFDAMLIDFNESNKLFSKKLTSLKAIIQDLDESSIKIIQWENFKAFFTEEVDKLKEEYVNDIISQEIILMSEEEHRDTISIKKLADRLKLKCRAIIPRIRDMIEGSKLQGDLLEDKKELIVHTEAYHKNKELKNFTENRIIKQTQEAVGKLLALYDSCIKNKTLGVNLLEIQNRIDYFSDLKESIANQYNTKIKELNVDENRLENMDLINNLKAVINNNEKAILNIKENLALFKDLQTFIVDVLDNVKIEIKNQLTKTSDDVERVESHVEMRDILESRKESVRIRLKRVDEKMEDKLKSIIIISYESRKFETEAREFYVKKKNEIKQRVEERVQVISNKIKSLRFETDRSKLITIISNNNIHLSQLLGTLQTRVEDYIETEQYKRAYLNVNKKKVYIDQEIKNTSKEIKDLIRIFNLNSNDFETRNFHIIEGFDRFIKEFNEILREKVNTLEELIVKSYVEMVIKAVANEFLTLSFLQNELKIKKQLIQKHLISLISAGKLDGKYDPQIGLYYTSAEVLKSLDENQLEVIKKMNFRVYMFMRRLKNFTNQYGSIIAFFASLITISYYIFQISGENPIAIIIPIILTLIVLGYLVFKKKKDEKI
;
A
#
# COMPACT_ATOMS: atom_id res chain seq x y z
N ASN A 1 128.09 27.79 -41.32
CA ASN A 1 129.38 27.25 -41.80
C ASN A 1 129.71 27.63 -43.23
N ILE A 2 128.77 27.56 -44.18
CA ILE A 2 129.03 27.96 -45.58
C ILE A 2 129.34 29.46 -45.71
N ILE A 3 128.53 30.33 -45.09
CA ILE A 3 128.73 31.80 -45.12
C ILE A 3 130.15 32.19 -44.70
N LYS A 4 130.60 31.71 -43.54
CA LYS A 4 131.95 31.97 -43.01
C LYS A 4 133.06 31.49 -43.94
N MET A 5 132.85 30.34 -44.60
CA MET A 5 133.83 29.78 -45.52
C MET A 5 133.94 30.62 -46.81
N GLU A 6 132.81 31.06 -47.36
CA GLU A 6 132.80 31.92 -48.55
C GLU A 6 133.28 33.34 -48.26
N THR A 7 132.92 33.93 -47.11
CA THR A 7 133.43 35.25 -46.69
C THR A 7 134.94 35.21 -46.45
N ASP A 8 135.47 34.15 -45.81
CA ASP A 8 136.92 33.97 -45.61
C ASP A 8 137.68 33.79 -46.95
N ILE A 9 137.08 33.10 -47.93
CA ILE A 9 137.65 32.95 -49.28
C ILE A 9 137.69 34.31 -49.99
N LEU A 10 136.58 35.05 -49.97
CA LEU A 10 136.45 36.36 -50.61
C LEU A 10 137.43 37.38 -50.00
N LEU A 11 137.56 37.37 -48.67
CA LEU A 11 138.49 38.23 -47.93
C LEU A 11 139.93 37.89 -48.33
N LYS A 12 140.31 36.60 -48.36
CA LYS A 12 141.63 36.15 -48.83
C LYS A 12 141.95 36.58 -50.26
N GLU A 13 141.00 36.48 -51.18
CA GLU A 13 141.20 36.89 -52.57
C GLU A 13 141.42 38.40 -52.70
N LYS A 14 140.57 39.21 -52.05
CA LYS A 14 140.64 40.67 -52.13
C LYS A 14 141.87 41.24 -51.42
N THR A 15 142.24 40.69 -50.26
CA THR A 15 143.49 41.05 -49.57
C THR A 15 144.72 40.69 -50.41
N LYS A 16 144.72 39.53 -51.09
CA LYS A 16 145.79 39.15 -52.03
C LYS A 16 145.90 40.11 -53.22
N GLU A 17 144.77 40.51 -53.82
CA GLU A 17 144.76 41.51 -54.90
C GLU A 17 145.40 42.83 -54.43
N ILE A 18 145.00 43.36 -53.28
CA ILE A 18 145.55 44.61 -52.72
C ILE A 18 147.04 44.49 -52.43
N GLN A 19 147.49 43.38 -51.83
CA GLN A 19 148.92 43.15 -51.56
C GLN A 19 149.75 43.03 -52.84
N SER A 20 149.20 42.40 -53.89
CA SER A 20 149.85 42.33 -55.19
C SER A 20 150.03 43.74 -55.80
N PHE A 21 149.00 44.59 -55.72
CA PHE A 21 149.08 45.99 -56.14
C PHE A 21 150.09 46.80 -55.32
N LYS A 22 150.09 46.67 -53.99
CA LYS A 22 151.11 47.29 -53.12
C LYS A 22 152.54 46.89 -53.50
N SER A 23 152.75 45.62 -53.80
CA SER A 23 154.08 45.11 -54.20
C SER A 23 154.54 45.69 -55.54
N MET A 24 153.61 45.85 -56.49
CA MET A 24 153.84 46.45 -57.81
C MET A 24 154.16 47.94 -57.68
N VAL A 25 153.44 48.65 -56.81
CA VAL A 25 153.69 50.06 -56.48
C VAL A 25 155.05 50.23 -55.79
N LYS A 26 155.41 49.37 -54.83
CA LYS A 26 156.72 49.38 -54.14
C LYS A 26 157.91 49.19 -55.08
N LYS A 27 157.80 48.29 -56.08
CA LYS A 27 158.85 48.10 -57.11
C LYS A 27 159.05 49.35 -57.98
N ASN A 28 157.98 50.09 -58.26
CA ASN A 28 158.05 51.29 -59.09
C ASN A 28 158.60 52.52 -58.33
N THR A 29 158.44 52.58 -57.00
CA THR A 29 159.08 53.62 -56.15
C THR A 29 160.60 53.62 -56.23
N THR A 30 161.23 52.44 -56.34
CA THR A 30 162.70 52.32 -56.43
C THR A 30 163.28 52.78 -57.76
N PHE A 31 162.48 52.79 -58.84
CA PHE A 31 162.96 53.12 -60.20
C PHE A 31 162.79 54.61 -60.58
N LYS A 32 161.91 55.37 -59.92
CA LYS A 32 161.58 56.76 -60.31
C LYS A 32 161.46 57.70 -59.10
N GLN A 33 162.58 58.21 -58.61
CA GLN A 33 162.63 59.11 -57.43
C GLN A 33 161.77 60.38 -57.56
N LYS A 34 161.53 60.90 -58.78
CA LYS A 34 160.67 62.09 -59.00
C LYS A 34 159.17 61.87 -58.74
N LEU A 35 158.69 60.62 -58.63
CA LEU A 35 157.27 60.27 -58.46
C LEU A 35 156.93 59.69 -57.07
N PHE A 36 157.87 59.72 -56.13
CA PHE A 36 157.73 59.10 -54.82
C PHE A 36 156.49 59.54 -54.00
N PRO A 37 156.10 60.84 -53.93
CA PRO A 37 154.94 61.27 -53.14
C PRO A 37 153.63 60.64 -53.63
N LEU A 38 153.50 60.46 -54.94
CA LEU A 38 152.30 59.89 -55.57
C LEU A 38 152.18 58.40 -55.23
N TYR A 39 153.29 57.66 -55.23
CA TYR A 39 153.29 56.26 -54.84
C TYR A 39 153.06 56.06 -53.35
N LYS A 40 153.57 56.94 -52.47
CA LYS A 40 153.28 56.89 -51.04
C LYS A 40 151.78 57.09 -50.78
N TYR A 41 151.15 58.05 -51.45
CA TYR A 41 149.71 58.29 -51.39
C TYR A 41 148.89 57.08 -51.88
N ILE A 42 149.33 56.41 -52.95
CA ILE A 42 148.68 55.17 -53.44
C ILE A 42 148.79 54.05 -52.41
N ILE A 43 149.94 53.87 -51.75
CA ILE A 43 150.12 52.84 -50.72
C ILE A 43 149.19 53.13 -49.53
N GLU A 44 149.16 54.35 -49.02
CA GLU A 44 148.25 54.74 -47.92
C GLU A 44 146.77 54.55 -48.30
N LYS A 45 146.40 54.86 -49.56
CA LYS A 45 145.04 54.58 -50.04
C LYS A 45 144.75 53.08 -50.16
N LEU A 46 145.73 52.25 -50.53
CA LEU A 46 145.59 50.79 -50.57
C LEU A 46 145.51 50.17 -49.16
N ASP A 47 146.24 50.71 -48.17
CA ASP A 47 146.10 50.32 -46.76
C ASP A 47 144.67 50.61 -46.25
N SER A 48 144.17 51.81 -46.49
CA SER A 48 142.79 52.18 -46.13
C SER A 48 141.74 51.33 -46.87
N LEU A 49 142.01 50.92 -48.11
CA LEU A 49 141.12 50.04 -48.87
C LEU A 49 141.10 48.62 -48.32
N GLU A 50 142.22 48.13 -47.80
CA GLU A 50 142.33 46.81 -47.13
C GLU A 50 141.50 46.78 -45.84
N GLU A 51 141.61 47.81 -44.99
CA GLU A 51 140.80 47.93 -43.77
C GLU A 51 139.30 48.03 -44.07
N ASN A 52 138.90 48.88 -45.03
CA ASN A 52 137.49 49.05 -45.41
C ASN A 52 136.87 47.77 -45.98
N ILE A 53 137.64 46.96 -46.73
CA ILE A 53 137.15 45.68 -47.26
C ILE A 53 136.93 44.66 -46.14
N ILE A 54 137.81 44.62 -45.13
CA ILE A 54 137.66 43.72 -43.98
C ILE A 54 136.39 44.07 -43.19
N GLU A 55 136.18 45.35 -42.93
CA GLU A 55 135.01 45.84 -42.18
C GLU A 55 133.70 45.56 -42.97
N PHE A 56 133.68 45.88 -44.27
CA PHE A 56 132.52 45.63 -45.13
C PHE A 56 132.14 44.14 -45.25
N ILE A 57 133.12 43.24 -45.34
CA ILE A 57 132.86 41.79 -45.40
C ILE A 57 132.35 41.27 -44.05
N SER A 58 132.86 41.79 -42.93
CA SER A 58 132.36 41.43 -41.59
C SER A 58 130.90 41.87 -41.38
N GLU A 59 130.55 43.09 -41.79
CA GLU A 59 129.17 43.59 -41.76
C GLU A 59 128.25 42.74 -42.65
N GLN A 60 128.69 42.37 -43.86
CA GLN A 60 127.96 41.48 -44.75
C GLN A 60 127.77 40.07 -44.17
N GLU A 61 128.78 39.50 -43.51
CA GLU A 61 128.68 38.20 -42.83
C GLU A 61 127.63 38.25 -41.72
N GLN A 62 127.63 39.33 -40.93
CA GLN A 62 126.70 39.50 -39.83
C GLN A 62 125.27 39.72 -40.33
N PHE A 63 125.07 40.56 -41.36
CA PHE A 63 123.79 40.75 -42.03
C PHE A 63 123.22 39.44 -42.62
N LEU A 64 124.06 38.64 -43.29
CA LEU A 64 123.64 37.35 -43.85
C LEU A 64 123.28 36.34 -42.76
N LYS A 65 124.01 36.31 -41.63
CA LYS A 65 123.65 35.47 -40.48
C LYS A 65 122.31 35.88 -39.88
N GLU A 66 122.06 37.17 -39.69
CA GLU A 66 120.80 37.70 -39.18
C GLU A 66 119.64 37.35 -40.12
N LYS A 67 119.81 37.54 -41.44
CA LYS A 67 118.79 37.23 -42.45
C LYS A 67 118.47 35.72 -42.55
N VAL A 68 119.45 34.84 -42.34
CA VAL A 68 119.22 33.39 -42.29
C VAL A 68 118.47 32.98 -41.02
N ILE A 69 118.72 33.64 -39.89
CA ILE A 69 117.96 33.42 -38.65
C ILE A 69 116.51 33.91 -38.82
N GLU A 70 116.30 35.07 -39.45
CA GLU A 70 114.98 35.63 -39.75
C GLU A 70 114.15 34.70 -40.65
N GLU A 71 114.71 34.24 -41.77
CA GLU A 71 114.03 33.30 -42.68
C GLU A 71 113.75 31.95 -42.01
N ARG A 72 114.69 31.40 -41.23
CA ARG A 72 114.47 30.17 -40.47
C ARG A 72 113.33 30.31 -39.46
N ASN A 73 113.27 31.44 -38.74
CA ASN A 73 112.22 31.73 -37.78
C ASN A 73 110.88 31.90 -38.49
N ARG A 74 110.85 32.61 -39.62
CA ARG A 74 109.67 32.77 -40.47
C ARG A 74 109.12 31.45 -40.97
N THR A 75 109.96 30.57 -41.52
CA THR A 75 109.52 29.22 -41.96
C THR A 75 108.96 28.41 -40.80
N SER A 76 109.59 28.48 -39.61
CA SER A 76 109.12 27.74 -38.43
C SER A 76 107.76 28.24 -37.91
N VAL A 77 107.50 29.56 -38.00
CA VAL A 77 106.20 30.18 -37.66
C VAL A 77 105.14 29.83 -38.70
N GLU A 78 105.46 29.91 -40.00
CA GLU A 78 104.55 29.54 -41.09
C GLU A 78 104.14 28.05 -41.00
N ASP A 79 105.07 27.14 -40.67
CA ASP A 79 104.80 25.72 -40.45
C ASP A 79 103.88 25.47 -39.23
N PHE A 80 104.05 26.26 -38.15
CA PHE A 80 103.19 26.19 -36.97
C PHE A 80 101.78 26.71 -37.26
N ASP A 81 101.68 27.85 -37.94
CA ASP A 81 100.41 28.50 -38.29
C ASP A 81 99.61 27.66 -39.30
N SER A 82 100.29 27.03 -40.26
CA SER A 82 99.70 26.07 -41.19
C SER A 82 99.14 24.87 -40.44
N PHE A 83 99.92 24.27 -39.53
CA PHE A 83 99.47 23.17 -38.69
C PHE A 83 98.21 23.52 -37.88
N VAL A 84 98.18 24.66 -37.20
CA VAL A 84 97.02 25.10 -36.41
C VAL A 84 95.78 25.24 -37.31
N SER A 85 95.93 25.91 -38.46
CA SER A 85 94.80 26.21 -39.35
C SER A 85 94.24 24.95 -40.03
N GLU A 86 95.11 24.09 -40.56
CA GLU A 86 94.71 22.82 -41.18
C GLU A 86 94.06 21.87 -40.18
N THR A 87 94.61 21.78 -38.96
CA THR A 87 94.09 20.89 -37.92
C THR A 87 92.71 21.34 -37.45
N ILE A 88 92.50 22.64 -37.22
CA ILE A 88 91.17 23.19 -36.88
C ILE A 88 90.16 22.89 -37.99
N GLN A 89 90.52 23.13 -39.26
CA GLN A 89 89.62 22.90 -40.39
C GLN A 89 89.28 21.40 -40.54
N ASN A 90 90.25 20.52 -40.33
CA ASN A 90 90.04 19.08 -40.36
C ASN A 90 89.06 18.63 -39.27
N TYR A 91 89.22 19.08 -38.02
CA TYR A 91 88.29 18.72 -36.94
C TYR A 91 86.88 19.29 -37.15
N LYS A 92 86.75 20.51 -37.68
CA LYS A 92 85.44 21.05 -38.08
C LYS A 92 84.77 20.19 -39.14
N LYS A 93 85.52 19.74 -40.15
CA LYS A 93 85.01 18.87 -41.22
C LYS A 93 84.66 17.47 -40.71
N ARG A 94 85.51 16.87 -39.86
CA ARG A 94 85.24 15.56 -39.23
C ARG A 94 83.97 15.59 -38.38
N LEU A 95 83.80 16.64 -37.57
CA LEU A 95 82.60 16.83 -36.76
C LEU A 95 81.36 16.99 -37.63
N GLY A 96 81.42 17.82 -38.67
CA GLY A 96 80.32 17.99 -39.64
C GLY A 96 79.93 16.68 -40.34
N ASN A 97 80.91 15.96 -40.89
CA ASN A 97 80.66 14.68 -41.55
C ASN A 97 80.06 13.62 -40.61
N TYR A 98 80.48 13.61 -39.34
CA TYR A 98 79.95 12.65 -38.38
C TYR A 98 78.52 12.97 -37.96
N ARG A 99 78.15 14.26 -37.84
CA ARG A 99 76.75 14.68 -37.67
C ARG A 99 75.88 14.18 -38.82
N GLU A 100 76.27 14.47 -40.05
CA GLU A 100 75.52 14.03 -41.24
C GLU A 100 75.35 12.51 -41.29
N ASN A 101 76.40 11.75 -40.94
CA ASN A 101 76.34 10.29 -40.88
C ASN A 101 75.39 9.79 -39.78
N ILE A 102 75.32 10.47 -38.63
CA ILE A 102 74.38 10.12 -37.57
C ILE A 102 72.95 10.43 -38.01
N ASP A 103 72.71 11.61 -38.57
CA ASP A 103 71.39 12.08 -39.01
C ASP A 103 70.80 11.19 -40.12
N LEU A 104 71.64 10.69 -41.03
CA LEU A 104 71.23 9.77 -42.11
C LEU A 104 70.94 8.35 -41.60
N SER A 105 71.59 7.92 -40.52
CA SER A 105 71.40 6.58 -39.96
C SER A 105 70.35 6.62 -38.85
N LYS A 106 69.11 6.27 -39.22
CA LYS A 106 67.96 6.18 -38.30
C LYS A 106 68.09 5.16 -37.15
N ALA A 107 69.20 4.43 -37.04
CA ALA A 107 69.36 3.29 -36.13
C ALA A 107 70.71 3.25 -35.41
N ASN A 108 71.21 4.40 -34.95
CA ASN A 108 72.44 4.42 -34.17
C ASN A 108 72.20 3.98 -32.73
N LYS A 109 72.93 2.95 -32.29
CA LYS A 109 72.97 2.56 -30.88
C LYS A 109 73.67 3.64 -30.06
N ILE A 110 73.16 3.92 -28.86
CA ILE A 110 73.77 4.88 -27.90
C ILE A 110 75.28 4.62 -27.73
N THR A 111 75.68 3.35 -27.65
CA THR A 111 77.09 2.95 -27.54
C THR A 111 77.95 3.41 -28.72
N ASN A 112 77.41 3.42 -29.93
CA ASN A 112 78.13 3.80 -31.15
C ASN A 112 78.29 5.32 -31.25
N VAL A 113 77.26 6.08 -30.83
CA VAL A 113 77.30 7.55 -30.77
C VAL A 113 78.30 8.01 -29.73
N ILE A 114 78.23 7.45 -28.51
CA ILE A 114 79.17 7.74 -27.43
C ILE A 114 80.60 7.40 -27.88
N GLY A 115 80.82 6.20 -28.42
CA GLY A 115 82.15 5.75 -28.85
C GLY A 115 82.74 6.60 -29.98
N GLY A 116 81.93 7.10 -30.92
CA GLY A 116 82.42 7.94 -32.02
C GLY A 116 82.80 9.36 -31.57
N PHE A 117 82.01 9.98 -30.70
CA PHE A 117 82.38 11.27 -30.10
C PHE A 117 83.59 11.14 -29.15
N ASP A 118 83.67 10.07 -28.36
CA ASP A 118 84.82 9.82 -27.48
C ASP A 118 86.10 9.58 -28.29
N ALA A 119 86.04 8.85 -29.40
CA ALA A 119 87.17 8.67 -30.30
C ALA A 119 87.64 10.02 -30.89
N MET A 120 86.73 10.92 -31.26
CA MET A 120 87.11 12.26 -31.71
C MET A 120 87.81 13.09 -30.62
N LEU A 121 87.34 13.01 -29.37
CA LEU A 121 88.00 13.69 -28.25
C LEU A 121 89.38 13.10 -27.94
N ILE A 122 89.54 11.78 -28.04
CA ILE A 122 90.83 11.12 -27.87
C ILE A 122 91.82 11.58 -28.96
N ASP A 123 91.43 11.51 -30.23
CA ASP A 123 92.24 11.99 -31.36
C ASP A 123 92.61 13.48 -31.21
N PHE A 124 91.63 14.30 -30.78
CA PHE A 124 91.83 15.73 -30.57
C PHE A 124 92.83 15.99 -29.43
N ASN A 125 92.75 15.23 -28.34
CA ASN A 125 93.72 15.31 -27.24
C ASN A 125 95.13 14.92 -27.68
N GLU A 126 95.30 13.96 -28.58
CA GLU A 126 96.60 13.64 -29.17
C GLU A 126 97.13 14.79 -30.04
N SER A 127 96.25 15.40 -30.83
CA SER A 127 96.57 16.58 -31.64
C SER A 127 96.95 17.78 -30.76
N ASN A 128 96.30 17.92 -29.60
CA ASN A 128 96.64 18.93 -28.60
C ASN A 128 98.02 18.68 -27.96
N LYS A 129 98.39 17.42 -27.70
CA LYS A 129 99.76 17.08 -27.26
C LYS A 129 100.80 17.44 -28.31
N LEU A 130 100.50 17.19 -29.59
CA LEU A 130 101.34 17.58 -30.73
C LEU A 130 101.48 19.10 -30.84
N PHE A 131 100.38 19.84 -30.66
CA PHE A 131 100.38 21.30 -30.56
C PHE A 131 101.30 21.78 -29.44
N SER A 132 101.16 21.26 -28.21
CA SER A 132 102.03 21.64 -27.09
C SER A 132 103.51 21.37 -27.36
N LYS A 133 103.84 20.23 -28.00
CA LYS A 133 105.22 19.92 -28.41
C LYS A 133 105.75 20.91 -29.45
N LYS A 134 104.98 21.21 -30.50
CA LYS A 134 105.35 22.17 -31.55
C LYS A 134 105.51 23.59 -31.00
N LEU A 135 104.63 24.01 -30.09
CA LEU A 135 104.72 25.29 -29.40
C LEU A 135 105.99 25.39 -28.54
N THR A 136 106.33 24.31 -27.81
CA THR A 136 107.54 24.26 -26.98
C THR A 136 108.80 24.35 -27.84
N SER A 137 108.84 23.65 -28.99
CA SER A 137 109.96 23.78 -29.93
C SER A 137 110.07 25.18 -30.54
N LEU A 138 108.94 25.86 -30.78
CA LEU A 138 108.92 27.21 -31.32
C LEU A 138 109.43 28.24 -30.29
N LYS A 139 108.97 28.15 -29.03
CA LYS A 139 109.44 28.96 -27.90
C LYS A 139 110.93 28.77 -27.61
N ALA A 140 111.50 27.61 -27.90
CA ALA A 140 112.94 27.36 -27.74
C ALA A 140 113.80 28.04 -28.82
N ILE A 141 113.22 28.39 -29.96
CA ILE A 141 113.93 29.00 -31.10
C ILE A 141 113.74 30.53 -31.11
N ILE A 142 112.59 31.02 -30.67
CA ILE A 142 112.23 32.45 -30.67
C ILE A 142 112.02 32.90 -29.21
N GLN A 143 112.98 33.66 -28.66
CA GLN A 143 113.01 34.06 -27.25
C GLN A 143 111.89 35.02 -26.82
N ASP A 144 111.30 35.79 -27.75
CA ASP A 144 110.21 36.74 -27.51
C ASP A 144 108.89 36.35 -28.21
N LEU A 145 108.56 35.05 -28.25
CA LEU A 145 107.28 34.62 -28.80
C LEU A 145 106.15 34.92 -27.81
N ASP A 146 105.50 36.07 -27.98
CA ASP A 146 104.45 36.56 -27.09
C ASP A 146 103.26 35.58 -27.01
N GLU A 147 102.75 35.33 -25.81
CA GLU A 147 101.61 34.43 -25.57
C GLU A 147 100.31 35.00 -26.18
N SER A 148 100.34 36.26 -26.61
CA SER A 148 99.29 36.96 -27.34
C SER A 148 99.22 36.61 -28.84
N SER A 149 100.06 35.70 -29.34
CA SER A 149 100.04 35.37 -30.77
C SER A 149 98.66 34.82 -31.19
N ILE A 150 98.13 35.39 -32.28
CA ILE A 150 96.75 35.17 -32.75
C ILE A 150 96.43 33.67 -32.90
N LYS A 151 97.41 32.87 -33.30
CA LYS A 151 97.24 31.43 -33.60
C LYS A 151 97.19 30.56 -32.34
N ILE A 152 97.89 30.94 -31.27
CA ILE A 152 97.80 30.26 -29.97
C ILE A 152 96.41 30.50 -29.36
N ILE A 153 95.93 31.75 -29.38
CA ILE A 153 94.59 32.11 -28.89
C ILE A 153 93.51 31.39 -29.72
N GLN A 154 93.66 31.34 -31.05
CA GLN A 154 92.75 30.60 -31.92
C GLN A 154 92.66 29.12 -31.55
N TRP A 155 93.77 28.47 -31.18
CA TRP A 155 93.79 27.07 -30.77
C TRP A 155 93.09 26.84 -29.42
N GLU A 156 93.42 27.62 -28.39
CA GLU A 156 92.80 27.44 -27.05
C GLU A 156 91.29 27.75 -27.08
N ASN A 157 90.87 28.78 -27.82
CA ASN A 157 89.44 29.05 -28.02
C ASN A 157 88.75 27.91 -28.78
N PHE A 158 89.40 27.37 -29.82
CA PHE A 158 88.83 26.24 -30.56
C PHE A 158 88.77 24.97 -29.70
N LYS A 159 89.75 24.72 -28.83
CA LYS A 159 89.76 23.58 -27.90
C LYS A 159 88.60 23.64 -26.92
N ALA A 160 88.37 24.79 -26.30
CA ALA A 160 87.22 24.99 -25.41
C ALA A 160 85.90 24.76 -26.18
N PHE A 161 85.75 25.43 -27.32
CA PHE A 161 84.58 25.28 -28.20
C PHE A 161 84.35 23.83 -28.64
N PHE A 162 85.38 23.14 -29.13
CA PHE A 162 85.26 21.80 -29.69
C PHE A 162 84.89 20.77 -28.61
N THR A 163 85.48 20.88 -27.42
CA THR A 163 85.18 19.97 -26.30
C THR A 163 83.74 20.16 -25.84
N GLU A 164 83.32 21.42 -25.63
CA GLU A 164 81.95 21.75 -25.22
C GLU A 164 80.92 21.35 -26.29
N GLU A 165 81.20 21.63 -27.55
CA GLU A 165 80.30 21.30 -28.66
C GLU A 165 80.17 19.78 -28.84
N VAL A 166 81.26 19.01 -28.71
CA VAL A 166 81.20 17.54 -28.77
C VAL A 166 80.37 16.97 -27.62
N ASP A 167 80.59 17.44 -26.39
CA ASP A 167 79.82 16.98 -25.22
C ASP A 167 78.34 17.32 -25.34
N LYS A 168 78.02 18.54 -25.80
CA LYS A 168 76.65 18.98 -26.04
C LYS A 168 75.94 18.13 -27.08
N LEU A 169 76.57 17.88 -28.23
CA LEU A 169 75.99 17.03 -29.29
C LEU A 169 75.83 15.59 -28.82
N LYS A 170 76.81 15.06 -28.09
CA LYS A 170 76.75 13.72 -27.52
C LYS A 170 75.53 13.58 -26.61
N GLU A 171 75.28 14.56 -25.75
CA GLU A 171 74.08 14.60 -24.91
C GLU A 171 72.79 14.69 -25.75
N GLU A 172 72.74 15.58 -26.72
CA GLU A 172 71.60 15.81 -27.61
C GLU A 172 71.21 14.54 -28.39
N TYR A 173 72.15 13.93 -29.11
CA TYR A 173 71.89 12.71 -29.89
C TYR A 173 71.48 11.52 -29.02
N VAL A 174 72.05 11.35 -27.82
CA VAL A 174 71.63 10.27 -26.92
C VAL A 174 70.21 10.53 -26.39
N ASN A 175 69.87 11.78 -26.07
CA ASN A 175 68.50 12.14 -25.66
C ASN A 175 67.50 11.92 -26.80
N ASP A 176 67.86 12.22 -28.04
CA ASP A 176 67.01 11.97 -29.21
C ASP A 176 66.77 10.48 -29.42
N ILE A 177 67.80 9.63 -29.28
CA ILE A 177 67.64 8.18 -29.36
C ILE A 177 66.69 7.67 -28.26
N ILE A 178 66.82 8.18 -27.03
CA ILE A 178 65.93 7.81 -25.92
C ILE A 178 64.48 8.23 -26.23
N SER A 179 64.27 9.47 -26.69
CA SER A 179 62.94 9.97 -27.06
C SER A 179 62.31 9.16 -28.20
N GLN A 180 63.08 8.85 -29.24
CA GLN A 180 62.60 8.05 -30.37
C GLN A 180 62.21 6.64 -29.94
N GLU A 181 63.03 5.99 -29.10
CA GLU A 181 62.73 4.65 -28.58
C GLU A 181 61.48 4.67 -27.69
N ILE A 182 61.29 5.71 -26.87
CA ILE A 182 60.07 5.90 -26.07
C ILE A 182 58.84 5.98 -27.00
N ILE A 183 58.89 6.77 -28.07
CA ILE A 183 57.77 6.91 -29.01
C ILE A 183 57.50 5.56 -29.70
N LEU A 184 58.54 4.90 -30.22
CA LEU A 184 58.47 3.58 -30.85
C LEU A 184 57.85 2.53 -29.91
N MET A 185 58.27 2.47 -28.65
CA MET A 185 57.73 1.55 -27.67
C MET A 185 56.24 1.81 -27.38
N SER A 186 55.81 3.07 -27.32
CA SER A 186 54.39 3.42 -27.14
C SER A 186 53.54 2.94 -28.32
N GLU A 187 54.06 3.06 -29.55
CA GLU A 187 53.38 2.58 -30.76
C GLU A 187 53.35 1.05 -30.85
N GLU A 188 54.48 0.37 -30.62
CA GLU A 188 54.56 -1.09 -30.69
C GLU A 188 53.77 -1.81 -29.59
N GLU A 189 53.78 -1.28 -28.36
CA GLU A 189 53.01 -1.85 -27.26
C GLU A 189 51.53 -1.42 -27.27
N HIS A 190 51.14 -0.51 -28.18
CA HIS A 190 49.81 0.12 -28.25
C HIS A 190 49.34 0.66 -26.88
N ARG A 191 50.22 1.39 -26.18
CA ARG A 191 49.96 1.93 -24.83
C ARG A 191 50.55 3.33 -24.68
N ASP A 192 49.92 4.13 -23.83
CA ASP A 192 50.43 5.46 -23.46
C ASP A 192 51.43 5.37 -22.30
N THR A 193 51.44 4.24 -21.58
CA THR A 193 52.35 3.97 -20.47
C THR A 193 53.47 3.00 -20.85
N ILE A 194 54.71 3.37 -20.54
CA ILE A 194 55.90 2.56 -20.83
C ILE A 194 56.61 2.19 -19.53
N SER A 195 57.00 0.92 -19.42
CA SER A 195 57.84 0.45 -18.32
C SER A 195 59.29 0.88 -18.51
N ILE A 196 59.82 1.65 -17.57
CA ILE A 196 61.22 2.12 -17.60
C ILE A 196 62.20 0.94 -17.57
N LYS A 197 61.81 -0.17 -16.96
CA LYS A 197 62.62 -1.39 -16.94
C LYS A 197 62.79 -1.95 -18.36
N LYS A 198 61.70 -2.07 -19.12
CA LYS A 198 61.76 -2.55 -20.51
C LYS A 198 62.54 -1.58 -21.41
N LEU A 199 62.35 -0.27 -21.23
CA LEU A 199 63.10 0.75 -21.96
C LEU A 199 64.61 0.65 -21.69
N ALA A 200 64.99 0.44 -20.43
CA ALA A 200 66.38 0.25 -20.03
C ALA A 200 67.01 -1.01 -20.66
N ASP A 201 66.25 -2.11 -20.71
CA ASP A 201 66.68 -3.35 -21.35
C ASP A 201 66.89 -3.17 -22.86
N ARG A 202 65.99 -2.45 -23.57
CA ARG A 202 66.13 -2.15 -25.01
C ARG A 202 67.33 -1.27 -25.32
N LEU A 203 67.53 -0.21 -24.53
CA LEU A 203 68.62 0.73 -24.70
C LEU A 203 69.98 0.20 -24.17
N LYS A 204 69.98 -0.95 -23.49
CA LYS A 204 71.14 -1.55 -22.81
C LYS A 204 71.79 -0.61 -21.77
N LEU A 205 70.96 0.13 -21.05
CA LEU A 205 71.37 1.06 -19.99
C LEU A 205 70.81 0.63 -18.63
N LYS A 206 71.36 1.14 -17.53
CA LYS A 206 70.82 0.88 -16.19
C LYS A 206 69.65 1.83 -15.90
N CYS A 207 68.57 1.34 -15.27
CA CYS A 207 67.42 2.19 -14.91
C CYS A 207 67.83 3.40 -14.04
N ARG A 208 68.83 3.25 -13.15
CA ARG A 208 69.36 4.35 -12.31
C ARG A 208 69.99 5.47 -13.13
N ALA A 209 70.48 5.19 -14.34
CA ALA A 209 71.04 6.18 -15.24
C ALA A 209 69.96 6.82 -16.14
N ILE A 210 68.94 6.04 -16.53
CA ILE A 210 67.86 6.52 -17.39
C ILE A 210 66.86 7.42 -16.64
N ILE A 211 66.48 7.07 -15.41
CA ILE A 211 65.46 7.81 -14.64
C ILE A 211 65.82 9.30 -14.49
N PRO A 212 67.02 9.68 -14.01
CA PRO A 212 67.41 11.09 -13.92
C PRO A 212 67.39 11.78 -15.28
N ARG A 213 67.87 11.10 -16.33
CA ARG A 213 67.95 11.67 -17.68
C ARG A 213 66.57 11.92 -18.29
N ILE A 214 65.61 11.01 -18.10
CA ILE A 214 64.22 11.23 -18.51
C ILE A 214 63.59 12.38 -17.71
N ARG A 215 63.86 12.48 -16.41
CA ARG A 215 63.39 13.60 -15.58
C ARG A 215 63.91 14.94 -16.13
N ASP A 216 65.22 15.03 -16.39
CA ASP A 216 65.86 16.22 -16.95
C ASP A 216 65.28 16.56 -18.35
N MET A 217 64.99 15.54 -19.16
CA MET A 217 64.34 15.73 -20.48
C MET A 217 62.90 16.25 -20.36
N ILE A 218 62.14 15.82 -19.35
CA ILE A 218 60.78 16.32 -19.09
C ILE A 218 60.83 17.76 -18.55
N GLU A 219 61.67 18.04 -17.55
CA GLU A 219 61.87 19.38 -16.98
C GLU A 219 62.34 20.37 -18.06
N GLY A 220 63.24 19.93 -18.94
CA GLY A 220 63.70 20.69 -20.10
C GLY A 220 62.73 20.74 -21.28
N SER A 221 61.52 20.18 -21.17
CA SER A 221 60.48 20.12 -22.22
C SER A 221 60.93 19.44 -23.53
N LYS A 222 61.98 18.61 -23.49
CA LYS A 222 62.45 17.80 -24.63
C LYS A 222 61.63 16.52 -24.82
N LEU A 223 60.99 16.06 -23.76
CA LEU A 223 60.07 14.93 -23.77
C LEU A 223 58.75 15.36 -23.11
N GLN A 224 57.63 15.16 -23.80
CA GLN A 224 56.31 15.39 -23.20
C GLN A 224 55.81 14.12 -22.53
N GLY A 225 55.76 14.13 -21.20
CA GLY A 225 55.27 12.99 -20.43
C GLY A 225 55.39 13.21 -18.93
N ASP A 226 54.79 12.30 -18.18
CA ASP A 226 54.82 12.29 -16.71
C ASP A 226 55.56 11.05 -16.22
N LEU A 227 56.55 11.25 -15.36
CA LEU A 227 57.35 10.18 -14.78
C LEU A 227 56.77 9.72 -13.44
N LEU A 228 56.34 8.46 -13.37
CA LEU A 228 55.87 7.82 -12.14
C LEU A 228 57.00 6.99 -11.52
N GLU A 229 57.85 7.64 -10.73
CA GLU A 229 59.07 7.03 -10.18
C GLU A 229 58.79 5.81 -9.28
N ASP A 230 57.74 5.87 -8.46
CA ASP A 230 57.36 4.78 -7.55
C ASP A 230 57.00 3.49 -8.30
N LYS A 231 56.31 3.64 -9.43
CA LYS A 231 55.87 2.53 -10.30
C LYS A 231 56.91 2.17 -11.36
N LYS A 232 57.92 3.02 -11.55
CA LYS A 232 58.91 2.94 -12.64
C LYS A 232 58.24 2.90 -14.02
N GLU A 233 57.27 3.78 -14.20
CA GLU A 233 56.49 3.94 -15.44
C GLU A 233 56.61 5.37 -15.96
N LEU A 234 56.55 5.52 -17.28
CA LEU A 234 56.51 6.80 -17.97
C LEU A 234 55.19 6.89 -18.73
N ILE A 235 54.42 7.95 -18.51
CA ILE A 235 53.25 8.29 -19.33
C ILE A 235 53.73 9.20 -20.46
N VAL A 236 53.50 8.81 -21.70
CA VAL A 236 53.94 9.58 -22.88
C VAL A 236 52.77 10.38 -23.43
N HIS A 237 52.91 11.71 -23.50
CA HIS A 237 51.87 12.61 -24.01
C HIS A 237 51.91 12.70 -25.54
N THR A 238 51.62 11.59 -26.21
CA THR A 238 51.45 11.56 -27.67
C THR A 238 50.11 12.16 -28.10
N GLU A 239 49.92 12.41 -29.40
CA GLU A 239 48.61 12.79 -29.95
C GLU A 239 47.53 11.74 -29.60
N ALA A 240 47.90 10.46 -29.61
CA ALA A 240 47.03 9.36 -29.21
C ALA A 240 46.63 9.46 -27.73
N TYR A 241 47.55 9.80 -26.83
CA TYR A 241 47.23 10.03 -25.42
C TYR A 241 46.17 11.12 -25.23
N HIS A 242 46.30 12.25 -25.94
CA HIS A 242 45.34 13.33 -25.82
C HIS A 242 43.94 12.92 -26.33
N LYS A 243 43.88 12.20 -27.46
CA LYS A 243 42.64 11.61 -27.98
C LYS A 243 42.01 10.62 -27.00
N ASN A 244 42.81 9.72 -26.41
CA ASN A 244 42.36 8.75 -25.42
C ASN A 244 41.82 9.45 -24.15
N LYS A 245 42.52 10.49 -23.67
CA LYS A 245 42.11 11.28 -22.51
C LYS A 245 40.79 12.00 -22.75
N GLU A 246 40.59 12.56 -23.95
CA GLU A 246 39.31 13.16 -24.33
C GLU A 246 38.19 12.13 -24.41
N LEU A 247 38.44 10.98 -25.06
CA LEU A 247 37.47 9.88 -25.16
C LEU A 247 37.08 9.35 -23.77
N LYS A 248 38.05 9.18 -22.87
CA LYS A 248 37.83 8.78 -21.48
C LYS A 248 36.95 9.80 -20.75
N ASN A 249 37.30 11.09 -20.82
CA ASN A 249 36.52 12.16 -20.20
C ASN A 249 35.08 12.20 -20.74
N PHE A 250 34.89 12.06 -22.04
CA PHE A 250 33.56 11.99 -22.65
C PHE A 250 32.77 10.78 -22.16
N THR A 251 33.42 9.61 -22.10
CA THR A 251 32.77 8.37 -21.67
C THR A 251 32.38 8.42 -20.20
N GLU A 252 33.28 8.84 -19.31
CA GLU A 252 33.03 8.89 -17.87
C GLU A 252 32.04 10.01 -17.51
N ASN A 253 32.27 11.24 -17.97
CA ASN A 253 31.51 12.41 -17.51
C ASN A 253 30.17 12.60 -18.24
N ARG A 254 30.04 12.09 -19.47
CA ARG A 254 28.80 12.22 -20.26
C ARG A 254 28.05 10.91 -20.32
N ILE A 255 28.64 9.86 -20.90
CA ILE A 255 27.94 8.60 -21.15
C ILE A 255 27.59 7.90 -19.82
N ILE A 256 28.60 7.55 -19.02
CA ILE A 256 28.42 6.78 -17.78
C ILE A 256 27.55 7.55 -16.81
N LYS A 257 27.83 8.85 -16.62
CA LYS A 257 27.05 9.73 -15.75
C LYS A 257 25.57 9.79 -16.15
N GLN A 258 25.26 10.02 -17.43
CA GLN A 258 23.88 10.08 -17.92
C GLN A 258 23.16 8.74 -17.73
N THR A 259 23.86 7.63 -18.00
CA THR A 259 23.32 6.27 -17.80
C THR A 259 23.00 6.01 -16.33
N GLN A 260 23.94 6.31 -15.43
CA GLN A 260 23.76 6.13 -13.99
C GLN A 260 22.66 7.03 -13.42
N GLU A 261 22.51 8.26 -13.93
CA GLU A 261 21.43 9.15 -13.50
C GLU A 261 20.06 8.62 -13.90
N ALA A 262 19.91 8.11 -15.14
CA ALA A 262 18.66 7.52 -15.60
C ALA A 262 18.28 6.27 -14.79
N VAL A 263 19.23 5.36 -14.60
CA VAL A 263 19.04 4.12 -13.83
C VAL A 263 18.80 4.43 -12.35
N GLY A 264 19.54 5.38 -11.77
CA GLY A 264 19.37 5.82 -10.40
C GLY A 264 18.00 6.40 -10.14
N LYS A 265 17.46 7.20 -11.07
CA LYS A 265 16.07 7.72 -11.00
C LYS A 265 15.02 6.61 -11.09
N LEU A 266 15.26 5.57 -11.88
CA LEU A 266 14.38 4.41 -11.99
C LEU A 266 14.40 3.57 -10.70
N LEU A 267 15.58 3.24 -10.19
CA LEU A 267 15.75 2.49 -8.94
C LEU A 267 15.13 3.23 -7.75
N ALA A 268 15.40 4.53 -7.63
CA ALA A 268 14.83 5.35 -6.56
C ALA A 268 13.30 5.44 -6.63
N LEU A 269 12.74 5.53 -7.85
CA LEU A 269 11.29 5.48 -8.04
C LEU A 269 10.72 4.13 -7.61
N TYR A 270 11.33 3.03 -8.06
CA TYR A 270 10.91 1.68 -7.72
C TYR A 270 10.95 1.44 -6.21
N ASP A 271 12.07 1.73 -5.55
CA ASP A 271 12.23 1.58 -4.11
C ASP A 271 11.24 2.44 -3.32
N SER A 272 11.00 3.67 -3.76
CA SER A 272 9.98 4.55 -3.18
C SER A 272 8.57 3.96 -3.31
N CYS A 273 8.24 3.40 -4.48
CA CYS A 273 6.95 2.76 -4.70
C CYS A 273 6.75 1.54 -3.81
N ILE A 274 7.78 0.71 -3.65
CA ILE A 274 7.76 -0.43 -2.73
C ILE A 274 7.55 0.04 -1.29
N LYS A 275 8.33 1.01 -0.82
CA LYS A 275 8.27 1.51 0.57
C LYS A 275 6.91 2.11 0.90
N ASN A 276 6.32 2.84 -0.05
CA ASN A 276 5.05 3.55 0.12
C ASN A 276 3.83 2.74 -0.33
N LYS A 277 4.02 1.51 -0.85
CA LYS A 277 2.94 0.64 -1.37
C LYS A 277 2.13 1.31 -2.48
N THR A 278 2.82 1.95 -3.42
CA THR A 278 2.22 2.67 -4.55
C THR A 278 2.66 2.10 -5.91
N LEU A 279 3.07 0.83 -5.96
CA LEU A 279 3.54 0.19 -7.18
C LEU A 279 2.44 0.12 -8.23
N GLY A 280 1.20 -0.18 -7.83
CA GLY A 280 0.05 -0.24 -8.72
C GLY A 280 -0.34 1.08 -9.38
N VAL A 281 -0.05 2.22 -8.73
CA VAL A 281 -0.33 3.55 -9.30
C VAL A 281 0.77 3.98 -10.28
N ASN A 282 2.03 3.63 -9.99
CA ASN A 282 3.19 4.08 -10.76
C ASN A 282 3.68 3.06 -11.80
N LEU A 283 2.95 1.97 -12.02
CA LEU A 283 3.35 0.87 -12.90
C LEU A 283 3.68 1.35 -14.32
N LEU A 284 2.87 2.27 -14.86
CA LEU A 284 3.09 2.86 -16.19
C LEU A 284 4.34 3.75 -16.23
N GLU A 285 4.55 4.59 -15.21
CA GLU A 285 5.73 5.47 -15.13
C GLU A 285 7.03 4.66 -15.01
N ILE A 286 7.02 3.58 -14.22
CA ILE A 286 8.18 2.69 -14.11
C ILE A 286 8.43 2.00 -15.46
N GLN A 287 7.37 1.53 -16.14
CA GLN A 287 7.49 0.93 -17.47
C GLN A 287 8.07 1.91 -18.50
N ASN A 288 7.57 3.15 -18.54
CA ASN A 288 8.07 4.19 -19.43
C ASN A 288 9.57 4.47 -19.20
N ARG A 289 10.05 4.42 -17.94
CA ARG A 289 11.47 4.60 -17.62
C ARG A 289 12.34 3.42 -18.00
N ILE A 290 11.80 2.19 -17.94
CA ILE A 290 12.46 0.98 -18.44
C ILE A 290 12.62 1.07 -19.97
N ASP A 291 11.56 1.50 -20.66
CA ASP A 291 11.56 1.65 -22.10
C ASP A 291 12.53 2.78 -22.52
N TYR A 292 12.52 3.92 -21.82
CA TYR A 292 13.49 5.01 -22.00
C TYR A 292 14.94 4.54 -21.85
N PHE A 293 15.24 3.66 -20.89
CA PHE A 293 16.59 3.12 -20.73
C PHE A 293 17.00 2.25 -21.93
N SER A 294 16.06 1.51 -22.52
CA SER A 294 16.32 0.70 -23.71
C SER A 294 16.71 1.58 -24.90
N ASP A 295 15.99 2.70 -25.10
CA ASP A 295 16.32 3.70 -26.12
C ASP A 295 17.64 4.41 -25.83
N LEU A 296 17.90 4.72 -24.55
CA LEU A 296 19.13 5.36 -24.11
C LEU A 296 20.35 4.48 -24.41
N LYS A 297 20.25 3.16 -24.24
CA LYS A 297 21.33 2.21 -24.55
C LYS A 297 21.75 2.30 -26.02
N GLU A 298 20.79 2.32 -26.93
CA GLU A 298 21.07 2.46 -28.37
C GLU A 298 21.70 3.82 -28.67
N SER A 299 21.17 4.89 -28.08
CA SER A 299 21.73 6.23 -28.20
C SER A 299 23.18 6.31 -27.70
N ILE A 300 23.50 5.68 -26.56
CA ILE A 300 24.85 5.63 -25.99
C ILE A 300 25.82 4.93 -26.92
N ALA A 301 25.45 3.76 -27.45
CA ALA A 301 26.29 3.02 -28.38
C ALA A 301 26.62 3.88 -29.62
N ASN A 302 25.62 4.58 -30.15
CA ASN A 302 25.81 5.51 -31.27
C ASN A 302 26.69 6.70 -30.91
N GLN A 303 26.49 7.34 -29.75
CA GLN A 303 27.30 8.46 -29.29
C GLN A 303 28.77 8.07 -29.10
N TYR A 304 29.03 6.91 -28.51
CA TYR A 304 30.39 6.38 -28.32
C TYR A 304 31.07 6.12 -29.67
N ASN A 305 30.39 5.41 -30.59
CA ASN A 305 30.93 5.12 -31.92
C ASN A 305 31.17 6.38 -32.76
N THR A 306 30.29 7.38 -32.66
CA THR A 306 30.49 8.67 -33.33
C THR A 306 31.72 9.40 -32.76
N LYS A 307 31.91 9.41 -31.44
CA LYS A 307 33.05 10.09 -30.82
C LYS A 307 34.38 9.39 -31.14
N ILE A 308 34.40 8.06 -31.25
CA ILE A 308 35.57 7.31 -31.75
C ILE A 308 35.94 7.77 -33.17
N LYS A 309 34.95 7.83 -34.07
CA LYS A 309 35.17 8.25 -35.46
C LYS A 309 35.61 9.71 -35.57
N GLU A 310 35.04 10.60 -34.76
CA GLU A 310 35.39 12.03 -34.69
C GLU A 310 36.84 12.23 -34.25
N LEU A 311 37.28 11.52 -33.21
CA LEU A 311 38.63 11.63 -32.66
C LEU A 311 39.68 10.82 -33.45
N ASN A 312 39.24 9.93 -34.35
CA ASN A 312 40.10 9.00 -35.11
C ASN A 312 41.06 8.23 -34.19
N VAL A 313 40.49 7.59 -33.16
CA VAL A 313 41.24 6.88 -32.12
C VAL A 313 41.60 5.47 -32.58
N ASP A 314 42.80 4.99 -32.24
CA ASP A 314 43.16 3.58 -32.41
C ASP A 314 42.41 2.70 -31.39
N GLU A 315 41.47 1.90 -31.88
CA GLU A 315 40.67 0.97 -31.08
C GLU A 315 41.51 -0.18 -30.51
N ASN A 316 42.69 -0.46 -31.07
CA ASN A 316 43.57 -1.54 -30.59
C ASN A 316 44.42 -1.15 -29.39
N ARG A 317 44.46 0.14 -29.02
CA ARG A 317 45.14 0.58 -27.80
C ARG A 317 44.44 0.04 -26.56
N LEU A 318 45.24 -0.44 -25.62
CA LEU A 318 44.75 -1.19 -24.47
C LEU A 318 43.91 -0.33 -23.51
N GLU A 319 44.23 0.95 -23.36
CA GLU A 319 43.44 1.89 -22.57
C GLU A 319 42.03 2.08 -23.13
N ASN A 320 41.88 2.06 -24.47
CA ASN A 320 40.59 2.17 -25.14
C ASN A 320 39.79 0.86 -25.06
N MET A 321 40.47 -0.28 -25.16
CA MET A 321 39.86 -1.58 -24.90
C MET A 321 39.33 -1.69 -23.47
N ASP A 322 40.11 -1.25 -22.48
CA ASP A 322 39.68 -1.22 -21.08
C ASP A 322 38.50 -0.27 -20.89
N LEU A 323 38.51 0.90 -21.52
CA LEU A 323 37.42 1.87 -21.45
C LEU A 323 36.10 1.29 -22.01
N ILE A 324 36.12 0.66 -23.18
CA ILE A 324 34.91 0.06 -23.77
C ILE A 324 34.42 -1.15 -22.96
N ASN A 325 35.33 -1.95 -22.41
CA ASN A 325 34.98 -3.08 -21.55
C ASN A 325 34.31 -2.61 -20.26
N ASN A 326 34.83 -1.56 -19.64
CA ASN A 326 34.23 -0.93 -18.46
C ASN A 326 32.84 -0.35 -18.78
N LEU A 327 32.68 0.34 -19.91
CA LEU A 327 31.38 0.84 -20.35
C LEU A 327 30.36 -0.29 -20.53
N LYS A 328 30.74 -1.37 -21.22
CA LYS A 328 29.90 -2.57 -21.41
C LYS A 328 29.53 -3.22 -20.08
N ALA A 329 30.48 -3.32 -19.14
CA ALA A 329 30.24 -3.88 -17.81
C ALA A 329 29.22 -3.05 -17.01
N VAL A 330 29.34 -1.72 -17.03
CA VAL A 330 28.38 -0.80 -16.38
C VAL A 330 26.98 -0.95 -16.98
N ILE A 331 26.86 -0.96 -18.31
CA ILE A 331 25.57 -1.12 -19.00
C ILE A 331 24.94 -2.48 -18.65
N ASN A 332 25.71 -3.57 -18.70
CA ASN A 332 25.20 -4.92 -18.40
C ASN A 332 24.75 -5.06 -16.92
N ASN A 333 25.46 -4.43 -15.98
CA ASN A 333 25.03 -4.41 -14.58
C ASN A 333 23.70 -3.66 -14.40
N ASN A 334 23.54 -2.53 -15.08
CA ASN A 334 22.30 -1.77 -15.08
C ASN A 334 21.15 -2.57 -15.73
N GLU A 335 21.41 -3.27 -16.83
CA GLU A 335 20.43 -4.15 -17.48
C GLU A 335 19.93 -5.25 -16.55
N LYS A 336 20.82 -5.91 -15.81
CA LYS A 336 20.42 -6.93 -14.82
C LYS A 336 19.52 -6.34 -13.74
N ALA A 337 19.85 -5.15 -13.22
CA ALA A 337 19.03 -4.48 -12.22
C ALA A 337 17.63 -4.13 -12.75
N ILE A 338 17.56 -3.62 -13.99
CA ILE A 338 16.30 -3.28 -14.66
C ILE A 338 15.48 -4.52 -14.99
N LEU A 339 16.12 -5.61 -15.41
CA LEU A 339 15.46 -6.88 -15.69
C LEU A 339 14.77 -7.42 -14.44
N ASN A 340 15.43 -7.39 -13.29
CA ASN A 340 14.83 -7.78 -12.02
C ASN A 340 13.58 -6.94 -11.70
N ILE A 341 13.63 -5.62 -11.91
CA ILE A 341 12.46 -4.75 -11.73
C ILE A 341 11.34 -5.17 -12.68
N LYS A 342 11.66 -5.39 -13.97
CA LYS A 342 10.70 -5.78 -15.00
C LYS A 342 10.00 -7.10 -14.67
N GLU A 343 10.74 -8.10 -14.21
CA GLU A 343 10.20 -9.39 -13.76
C GLU A 343 9.27 -9.22 -12.57
N ASN A 344 9.66 -8.42 -11.57
CA ASN A 344 8.81 -8.13 -10.42
C ASN A 344 7.52 -7.39 -10.79
N LEU A 345 7.58 -6.44 -11.72
CA LEU A 345 6.39 -5.74 -12.23
C LEU A 345 5.44 -6.70 -12.95
N ALA A 346 5.98 -7.63 -13.74
CA ALA A 346 5.18 -8.65 -14.41
C ALA A 346 4.47 -9.55 -13.39
N LEU A 347 5.19 -10.04 -12.38
CA LEU A 347 4.60 -10.84 -11.28
C LEU A 347 3.51 -10.08 -10.53
N PHE A 348 3.73 -8.79 -10.25
CA PHE A 348 2.73 -7.95 -9.57
C PHE A 348 1.49 -7.72 -10.44
N LYS A 349 1.66 -7.49 -11.75
CA LYS A 349 0.56 -7.33 -12.71
C LYS A 349 -0.25 -8.61 -12.88
N ASP A 350 0.41 -9.75 -12.98
CA ASP A 350 -0.23 -11.07 -13.05
C ASP A 350 -1.07 -11.34 -11.80
N LEU A 351 -0.53 -10.97 -10.63
CA LEU A 351 -1.25 -11.06 -9.38
C LEU A 351 -2.47 -10.13 -9.39
N GLN A 352 -2.33 -8.85 -9.72
CA GLN A 352 -3.47 -7.93 -9.81
C GLN A 352 -4.57 -8.43 -10.76
N THR A 353 -4.17 -8.96 -11.92
CA THR A 353 -5.11 -9.53 -12.91
C THR A 353 -5.86 -10.73 -12.32
N PHE A 354 -5.14 -11.66 -11.69
CA PHE A 354 -5.75 -12.79 -10.99
C PHE A 354 -6.74 -12.35 -9.90
N ILE A 355 -6.38 -11.34 -9.10
CA ILE A 355 -7.26 -10.78 -8.05
C ILE A 355 -8.56 -10.28 -8.67
N VAL A 356 -8.47 -9.50 -9.74
CA VAL A 356 -9.63 -8.94 -10.45
C VAL A 356 -10.49 -10.07 -11.02
N ASP A 357 -9.90 -11.01 -11.75
CA ASP A 357 -10.63 -12.10 -12.39
C ASP A 357 -11.38 -12.97 -11.38
N VAL A 358 -10.72 -13.35 -10.28
CA VAL A 358 -11.35 -14.16 -9.23
C VAL A 358 -12.50 -13.41 -8.57
N LEU A 359 -12.32 -12.13 -8.25
CA LEU A 359 -13.33 -11.35 -7.57
C LEU A 359 -14.51 -10.95 -8.47
N ASP A 360 -14.28 -10.65 -9.74
CA ASP A 360 -15.35 -10.34 -10.68
C ASP A 360 -16.21 -11.58 -10.98
N ASN A 361 -15.60 -12.77 -11.10
CA ASN A 361 -16.35 -14.03 -11.19
C ASN A 361 -17.25 -14.23 -9.96
N VAL A 362 -16.69 -14.05 -8.76
CA VAL A 362 -17.44 -14.18 -7.50
C VAL A 362 -18.57 -13.16 -7.41
N LYS A 363 -18.32 -11.92 -7.84
CA LYS A 363 -19.32 -10.85 -7.89
C LYS A 363 -20.49 -11.19 -8.81
N ILE A 364 -20.22 -11.76 -9.99
CA ILE A 364 -21.27 -12.21 -10.93
C ILE A 364 -22.07 -13.36 -10.31
N GLU A 365 -21.39 -14.37 -9.76
CA GLU A 365 -22.05 -15.51 -9.10
C GLU A 365 -22.94 -15.07 -7.94
N ILE A 366 -22.41 -14.25 -7.04
CA ILE A 366 -23.14 -13.70 -5.89
C ILE A 366 -24.34 -12.88 -6.34
N LYS A 367 -24.17 -12.03 -7.38
CA LYS A 367 -25.28 -11.25 -7.95
C LYS A 367 -26.40 -12.17 -8.45
N ASN A 368 -26.04 -13.24 -9.16
CA ASN A 368 -27.01 -14.21 -9.68
C ASN A 368 -27.70 -14.96 -8.53
N GLN A 369 -26.95 -15.39 -7.51
CA GLN A 369 -27.51 -16.05 -6.32
C GLN A 369 -28.47 -15.14 -5.55
N LEU A 370 -28.12 -13.87 -5.34
CA LEU A 370 -28.98 -12.92 -4.63
C LEU A 370 -30.22 -12.53 -5.43
N THR A 371 -30.11 -12.45 -6.76
CA THR A 371 -31.28 -12.25 -7.63
C THR A 371 -32.22 -13.45 -7.53
N LYS A 372 -31.69 -14.67 -7.66
CA LYS A 372 -32.47 -15.90 -7.48
C LYS A 372 -33.10 -15.98 -6.09
N THR A 373 -32.38 -15.55 -5.04
CA THR A 373 -32.92 -15.51 -3.67
C THR A 373 -34.11 -14.55 -3.59
N SER A 374 -34.05 -13.40 -4.25
CA SER A 374 -35.19 -12.47 -4.34
C SER A 374 -36.39 -13.11 -5.03
N ASP A 375 -36.16 -13.80 -6.15
CA ASP A 375 -37.22 -14.47 -6.92
C ASP A 375 -37.83 -15.65 -6.13
N ASP A 376 -37.00 -16.46 -5.46
CA ASP A 376 -37.42 -17.58 -4.63
C ASP A 376 -38.25 -17.06 -3.43
N VAL A 377 -37.82 -15.96 -2.80
CA VAL A 377 -38.57 -15.29 -1.71
C VAL A 377 -39.91 -14.74 -2.18
N GLU A 378 -40.03 -14.29 -3.43
CA GLU A 378 -41.29 -13.79 -4.00
C GLU A 378 -42.33 -14.88 -4.30
N ARG A 379 -41.89 -16.12 -4.50
CA ARG A 379 -42.77 -17.25 -4.83
C ARG A 379 -43.34 -17.96 -3.60
N VAL A 380 -42.75 -17.72 -2.45
CA VAL A 380 -43.15 -18.33 -1.18
C VAL A 380 -44.16 -17.39 -0.52
N GLU A 381 -45.18 -17.93 0.14
CA GLU A 381 -46.13 -17.10 0.91
C GLU A 381 -45.74 -17.00 2.40
N SER A 382 -45.03 -18.01 2.91
CA SER A 382 -44.59 -18.08 4.30
C SER A 382 -43.32 -17.27 4.56
N HIS A 383 -43.43 -16.26 5.43
CA HIS A 383 -42.27 -15.46 5.86
C HIS A 383 -41.19 -16.28 6.60
N VAL A 384 -41.53 -17.44 7.18
CA VAL A 384 -40.58 -18.33 7.85
C VAL A 384 -39.70 -19.03 6.82
N GLU A 385 -40.33 -19.61 5.79
CA GLU A 385 -39.63 -20.27 4.69
C GLU A 385 -38.75 -19.29 3.91
N MET A 386 -39.23 -18.05 3.68
CA MET A 386 -38.43 -16.98 3.08
C MET A 386 -37.15 -16.69 3.88
N ARG A 387 -37.25 -16.69 5.23
CA ARG A 387 -36.11 -16.43 6.11
C ARG A 387 -35.10 -17.59 6.05
N ASP A 388 -35.56 -18.82 6.03
CA ASP A 388 -34.70 -20.00 5.94
C ASP A 388 -33.95 -20.05 4.59
N ILE A 389 -34.63 -19.71 3.49
CA ILE A 389 -34.00 -19.55 2.18
C ILE A 389 -32.91 -18.47 2.23
N LEU A 390 -33.20 -17.30 2.82
CA LEU A 390 -32.25 -16.20 2.92
C LEU A 390 -31.01 -16.57 3.75
N GLU A 391 -31.17 -17.18 4.92
CA GLU A 391 -30.04 -17.58 5.78
C GLU A 391 -29.20 -18.70 5.15
N SER A 392 -29.82 -19.71 4.52
CA SER A 392 -29.12 -20.75 3.79
C SER A 392 -28.27 -20.17 2.65
N ARG A 393 -28.82 -19.22 1.89
CA ARG A 393 -28.11 -18.55 0.78
C ARG A 393 -26.99 -17.64 1.28
N LYS A 394 -27.20 -16.94 2.39
CA LYS A 394 -26.16 -16.12 3.04
C LYS A 394 -24.97 -16.98 3.48
N GLU A 395 -25.22 -18.15 4.05
CA GLU A 395 -24.14 -19.08 4.43
C GLU A 395 -23.42 -19.65 3.21
N SER A 396 -24.13 -19.98 2.13
CA SER A 396 -23.53 -20.37 0.84
C SER A 396 -22.57 -19.29 0.31
N VAL A 397 -22.98 -18.01 0.34
CA VAL A 397 -22.11 -16.88 -0.06
C VAL A 397 -20.89 -16.78 0.86
N ARG A 398 -21.06 -16.95 2.17
CA ARG A 398 -19.95 -16.91 3.15
C ARG A 398 -18.91 -18.01 2.89
N ILE A 399 -19.36 -19.25 2.66
CA ILE A 399 -18.49 -20.39 2.33
C ILE A 399 -17.74 -20.13 1.02
N ARG A 400 -18.40 -19.55 0.01
CA ARG A 400 -17.78 -19.20 -1.27
C ARG A 400 -16.67 -18.17 -1.09
N LEU A 401 -16.92 -17.09 -0.35
CA LEU A 401 -15.91 -16.06 -0.05
C LEU A 401 -14.71 -16.65 0.70
N LYS A 402 -14.93 -17.61 1.62
CA LYS A 402 -13.84 -18.31 2.31
C LYS A 402 -12.98 -19.16 1.36
N ARG A 403 -13.59 -19.87 0.40
CA ARG A 403 -12.82 -20.60 -0.64
C ARG A 403 -12.00 -19.67 -1.52
N VAL A 404 -12.52 -18.46 -1.76
CA VAL A 404 -11.79 -17.42 -2.50
C VAL A 404 -10.59 -16.94 -1.68
N ASP A 405 -10.75 -16.73 -0.37
CA ASP A 405 -9.63 -16.41 0.53
C ASP A 405 -8.51 -17.48 0.44
N GLU A 406 -8.89 -18.76 0.49
CA GLU A 406 -7.94 -19.88 0.38
C GLU A 406 -7.22 -19.87 -0.99
N LYS A 407 -7.96 -19.78 -2.09
CA LYS A 407 -7.40 -19.71 -3.45
C LYS A 407 -6.46 -18.50 -3.64
N MET A 408 -6.80 -17.39 -3.00
CA MET A 408 -6.01 -16.16 -3.03
C MET A 408 -4.71 -16.31 -2.25
N GLU A 409 -4.73 -16.94 -1.08
CA GLU A 409 -3.52 -17.19 -0.31
C GLU A 409 -2.57 -18.17 -0.98
N ASP A 410 -3.11 -19.21 -1.61
CA ASP A 410 -2.30 -20.16 -2.36
C ASP A 410 -1.61 -19.46 -3.54
N LYS A 411 -2.33 -18.59 -4.26
CA LYS A 411 -1.74 -17.82 -5.37
C LYS A 411 -0.69 -16.83 -4.88
N LEU A 412 -0.97 -16.08 -3.80
CA LEU A 412 0.00 -15.17 -3.17
C LEU A 412 1.28 -15.92 -2.81
N LYS A 413 1.17 -17.01 -2.04
CA LYS A 413 2.32 -17.84 -1.65
C LYS A 413 3.11 -18.34 -2.86
N SER A 414 2.42 -18.80 -3.91
CA SER A 414 3.08 -19.30 -5.12
C SER A 414 3.94 -18.25 -5.82
N ILE A 415 3.48 -16.98 -5.86
CA ILE A 415 4.21 -15.88 -6.51
C ILE A 415 5.35 -15.34 -5.62
N ILE A 416 5.13 -15.35 -4.30
CA ILE A 416 6.11 -14.88 -3.31
C ILE A 416 7.33 -15.81 -3.19
N ILE A 417 7.19 -17.08 -3.57
CA ILE A 417 8.29 -18.05 -3.57
C ILE A 417 9.20 -17.88 -4.81
N ILE A 418 8.73 -17.24 -5.88
CA ILE A 418 9.46 -17.13 -7.15
C ILE A 418 10.75 -16.31 -7.00
N SER A 419 10.74 -15.22 -6.22
CA SER A 419 11.95 -14.41 -5.97
C SER A 419 11.93 -13.79 -4.58
N TYR A 420 13.11 -13.50 -4.00
CA TYR A 420 13.19 -12.77 -2.73
C TYR A 420 12.57 -11.37 -2.84
N GLU A 421 12.72 -10.74 -4.00
CA GLU A 421 12.19 -9.41 -4.29
C GLU A 421 10.65 -9.39 -4.39
N SER A 422 10.00 -10.49 -4.78
CA SER A 422 8.52 -10.52 -4.92
C SER A 422 7.79 -10.41 -3.58
N ARG A 423 8.46 -10.68 -2.45
CA ARG A 423 7.96 -10.39 -1.09
C ARG A 423 7.69 -8.91 -0.86
N LYS A 424 8.42 -8.03 -1.55
CA LYS A 424 8.37 -6.58 -1.30
C LYS A 424 7.00 -5.97 -1.63
N PHE A 425 6.27 -6.51 -2.60
CA PHE A 425 4.95 -6.02 -3.01
C PHE A 425 3.77 -6.85 -2.48
N GLU A 426 4.02 -7.91 -1.69
CA GLU A 426 2.99 -8.78 -1.11
C GLU A 426 1.94 -7.97 -0.34
N THR A 427 2.41 -7.04 0.50
CA THR A 427 1.53 -6.27 1.37
C THR A 427 0.57 -5.39 0.57
N GLU A 428 1.05 -4.75 -0.49
CA GLU A 428 0.22 -3.94 -1.38
C GLU A 428 -0.83 -4.80 -2.11
N ALA A 429 -0.42 -5.97 -2.61
CA ALA A 429 -1.35 -6.89 -3.27
C ALA A 429 -2.45 -7.40 -2.33
N ARG A 430 -2.11 -7.68 -1.06
CA ARG A 430 -3.08 -8.03 -0.01
C ARG A 430 -4.06 -6.89 0.27
N GLU A 431 -3.56 -5.67 0.39
CA GLU A 431 -4.40 -4.48 0.60
C GLU A 431 -5.37 -4.27 -0.58
N PHE A 432 -4.88 -4.45 -1.82
CA PHE A 432 -5.71 -4.38 -3.02
C PHE A 432 -6.83 -5.45 -3.02
N TYR A 433 -6.50 -6.69 -2.66
CA TYR A 433 -7.48 -7.78 -2.52
C TYR A 433 -8.54 -7.45 -1.48
N VAL A 434 -8.12 -7.07 -0.26
CA VAL A 434 -9.04 -6.78 0.86
C VAL A 434 -9.98 -5.63 0.50
N LYS A 435 -9.47 -4.58 -0.14
CA LYS A 435 -10.29 -3.45 -0.62
C LYS A 435 -11.41 -3.92 -1.56
N LYS A 436 -11.06 -4.68 -2.60
CA LYS A 436 -12.03 -5.22 -3.58
C LYS A 436 -13.00 -6.22 -2.95
N LYS A 437 -12.55 -7.06 -2.03
CA LYS A 437 -13.40 -7.98 -1.27
C LYS A 437 -14.44 -7.23 -0.42
N ASN A 438 -14.02 -6.16 0.25
CA ASN A 438 -14.92 -5.34 1.06
C ASN A 438 -16.01 -4.66 0.22
N GLU A 439 -15.69 -4.20 -0.99
CA GLU A 439 -16.69 -3.68 -1.94
C GLU A 439 -17.76 -4.73 -2.27
N ILE A 440 -17.39 -6.00 -2.45
CA ILE A 440 -18.35 -7.09 -2.69
C ILE A 440 -19.18 -7.36 -1.43
N LYS A 441 -18.53 -7.42 -0.25
CA LYS A 441 -19.21 -7.68 1.03
C LYS A 441 -20.28 -6.63 1.31
N GLN A 442 -19.97 -5.34 1.11
CA GLN A 442 -20.92 -4.25 1.28
C GLN A 442 -22.15 -4.40 0.38
N ARG A 443 -21.95 -4.70 -0.91
CA ARG A 443 -23.06 -4.93 -1.85
C ARG A 443 -23.94 -6.13 -1.46
N VAL A 444 -23.35 -7.18 -0.89
CA VAL A 444 -24.08 -8.33 -0.35
C VAL A 444 -24.93 -7.90 0.84
N GLU A 445 -24.35 -7.19 1.81
CA GLU A 445 -25.04 -6.70 3.00
C GLU A 445 -26.22 -5.80 2.65
N GLU A 446 -26.03 -4.84 1.73
CA GLU A 446 -27.09 -3.96 1.23
C GLU A 446 -28.27 -4.75 0.64
N ARG A 447 -27.98 -5.76 -0.19
CA ARG A 447 -29.03 -6.55 -0.88
C ARG A 447 -29.73 -7.52 0.07
N VAL A 448 -29.00 -8.12 1.00
CA VAL A 448 -29.58 -8.95 2.08
C VAL A 448 -30.50 -8.11 2.96
N GLN A 449 -30.13 -6.86 3.26
CA GLN A 449 -30.97 -5.95 4.04
C GLN A 449 -32.29 -5.63 3.33
N VAL A 450 -32.27 -5.40 2.02
CA VAL A 450 -33.48 -5.18 1.21
C VAL A 450 -34.43 -6.38 1.29
N ILE A 451 -33.92 -7.60 1.08
CA ILE A 451 -34.73 -8.83 1.16
C ILE A 451 -35.25 -9.03 2.60
N SER A 452 -34.40 -8.82 3.61
CA SER A 452 -34.79 -8.93 5.02
C SER A 452 -35.92 -7.97 5.39
N ASN A 453 -35.87 -6.72 4.93
CA ASN A 453 -36.93 -5.74 5.14
C ASN A 453 -38.25 -6.17 4.49
N LYS A 454 -38.19 -6.77 3.28
CA LYS A 454 -39.37 -7.32 2.61
C LYS A 454 -40.01 -8.46 3.42
N ILE A 455 -39.20 -9.39 3.93
CA ILE A 455 -39.67 -10.49 4.80
C ILE A 455 -40.31 -9.94 6.08
N LYS A 456 -39.70 -8.93 6.72
CA LYS A 456 -40.27 -8.27 7.91
C LYS A 456 -41.63 -7.63 7.62
N SER A 457 -41.78 -6.98 6.47
CA SER A 457 -43.06 -6.39 6.06
C SER A 457 -44.15 -7.45 5.87
N LEU A 458 -43.82 -8.57 5.22
CA LEU A 458 -44.77 -9.68 5.01
C LEU A 458 -45.18 -10.34 6.32
N ARG A 459 -44.23 -10.53 7.24
CA ARG A 459 -44.51 -10.99 8.59
C ARG A 459 -45.50 -10.07 9.31
N PHE A 460 -45.25 -8.75 9.25
CA PHE A 460 -46.12 -7.75 9.86
C PHE A 460 -47.56 -7.84 9.33
N GLU A 461 -47.75 -7.93 8.01
CA GLU A 461 -49.09 -8.07 7.41
C GLU A 461 -49.75 -9.42 7.75
N THR A 462 -48.96 -10.50 7.87
CA THR A 462 -49.47 -11.81 8.30
C THR A 462 -49.98 -11.76 9.74
N ASP A 463 -49.22 -11.18 10.66
CA ASP A 463 -49.58 -11.04 12.07
C ASP A 463 -50.80 -10.12 12.23
N ARG A 464 -50.87 -9.03 11.44
CA ARG A 464 -52.06 -8.15 11.36
C ARG A 464 -53.29 -8.89 10.88
N SER A 465 -53.18 -9.69 9.84
CA SER A 465 -54.30 -10.47 9.30
C SER A 465 -54.81 -11.49 10.32
N LYS A 466 -53.90 -12.20 11.01
CA LYS A 466 -54.26 -13.11 12.10
C LYS A 466 -55.00 -12.39 13.23
N LEU A 467 -54.54 -11.21 13.63
CA LEU A 467 -55.21 -10.39 14.65
C LEU A 467 -56.65 -10.05 14.25
N ILE A 468 -56.85 -9.58 13.01
CA ILE A 468 -58.18 -9.24 12.47
C ILE A 468 -59.09 -10.48 12.46
N THR A 469 -58.59 -11.62 11.98
CA THR A 469 -59.38 -12.86 11.94
C THR A 469 -59.81 -13.32 13.32
N ILE A 470 -58.90 -13.30 14.31
CA ILE A 470 -59.20 -13.72 15.69
C ILE A 470 -60.20 -12.75 16.33
N ILE A 471 -60.03 -11.43 16.16
CA ILE A 471 -61.00 -10.44 16.62
C ILE A 471 -62.37 -10.69 16.00
N SER A 472 -62.46 -10.87 14.68
CA SER A 472 -63.72 -11.11 13.98
C SER A 472 -64.42 -12.38 14.48
N ASN A 473 -63.69 -13.49 14.58
CA ASN A 473 -64.23 -14.76 15.09
C ASN A 473 -64.76 -14.63 16.52
N ASN A 474 -64.03 -13.93 17.38
CA ASN A 474 -64.44 -13.69 18.77
C ASN A 474 -65.66 -12.76 18.85
N ASN A 475 -65.74 -11.71 18.03
CA ASN A 475 -66.91 -10.83 17.95
C ASN A 475 -68.18 -11.60 17.50
N ILE A 476 -68.03 -12.47 16.50
CA ILE A 476 -69.11 -13.37 16.04
C ILE A 476 -69.53 -14.32 17.16
N HIS A 477 -68.58 -14.97 17.83
CA HIS A 477 -68.86 -15.90 18.92
C HIS A 477 -69.64 -15.25 20.06
N LEU A 478 -69.20 -14.07 20.51
CA LEU A 478 -69.89 -13.30 21.55
C LEU A 478 -71.32 -12.93 21.12
N SER A 479 -71.50 -12.48 19.87
CA SER A 479 -72.82 -12.16 19.31
C SER A 479 -73.75 -13.39 19.25
N GLN A 480 -73.22 -14.57 18.90
CA GLN A 480 -73.97 -15.83 18.93
C GLN A 480 -74.38 -16.23 20.36
N LEU A 481 -73.50 -16.05 21.35
CA LEU A 481 -73.83 -16.32 22.75
C LEU A 481 -74.98 -15.43 23.24
N LEU A 482 -75.01 -14.17 22.81
CA LEU A 482 -76.12 -13.26 23.11
C LEU A 482 -77.43 -13.71 22.45
N GLY A 483 -77.38 -14.10 21.17
CA GLY A 483 -78.56 -14.62 20.45
C GLY A 483 -79.11 -15.90 21.08
N THR A 484 -78.23 -16.86 21.40
CA THR A 484 -78.65 -18.11 22.06
C THR A 484 -79.20 -17.90 23.47
N LEU A 485 -78.76 -16.87 24.19
CA LEU A 485 -79.36 -16.47 25.45
C LEU A 485 -80.82 -16.04 25.25
N GLN A 486 -81.11 -15.21 24.25
CA GLN A 486 -82.46 -14.76 23.96
C GLN A 486 -83.38 -15.93 23.59
N THR A 487 -83.01 -16.72 22.57
CA THR A 487 -83.85 -17.83 22.07
C THR A 487 -84.20 -18.82 23.19
N ARG A 488 -83.22 -19.20 24.02
CA ARG A 488 -83.49 -20.15 25.13
C ARG A 488 -84.44 -19.58 26.19
N VAL A 489 -84.42 -18.27 26.41
CA VAL A 489 -85.34 -17.64 27.37
C VAL A 489 -86.74 -17.61 26.80
N GLU A 490 -86.89 -17.27 25.52
CA GLU A 490 -88.16 -17.34 24.80
C GLU A 490 -88.73 -18.77 24.82
N ASP A 491 -87.93 -19.79 24.50
CA ASP A 491 -88.33 -21.21 24.59
C ASP A 491 -88.83 -21.60 26.00
N TYR A 492 -88.13 -21.14 27.05
CA TYR A 492 -88.55 -21.41 28.43
C TYR A 492 -89.82 -20.65 28.82
N ILE A 493 -90.09 -19.49 28.23
CA ILE A 493 -91.32 -18.73 28.45
C ILE A 493 -92.49 -19.42 27.74
N GLU A 494 -92.31 -19.87 26.50
CA GLU A 494 -93.32 -20.63 25.74
C GLU A 494 -93.71 -21.94 26.41
N THR A 495 -92.75 -22.61 27.07
CA THR A 495 -92.98 -23.84 27.84
C THR A 495 -93.40 -23.60 29.30
N GLU A 496 -93.72 -22.35 29.66
CA GLU A 496 -94.17 -21.91 30.99
C GLU A 496 -93.16 -22.18 32.14
N GLN A 497 -91.87 -22.30 31.82
CA GLN A 497 -90.78 -22.59 32.77
C GLN A 497 -90.05 -21.32 33.26
N TYR A 498 -90.79 -20.31 33.70
CA TYR A 498 -90.29 -18.95 34.02
C TYR A 498 -89.13 -18.90 35.04
N LYS A 499 -89.16 -19.74 36.07
CA LYS A 499 -88.04 -19.84 37.03
C LYS A 499 -86.76 -20.35 36.36
N ARG A 500 -86.87 -21.33 35.46
CA ARG A 500 -85.72 -21.86 34.71
C ARG A 500 -85.22 -20.83 33.72
N ALA A 501 -86.12 -20.07 33.07
CA ALA A 501 -85.77 -18.94 32.22
C ALA A 501 -84.89 -17.92 32.97
N TYR A 502 -85.31 -17.48 34.16
CA TYR A 502 -84.54 -16.51 34.97
C TYR A 502 -83.19 -17.05 35.45
N LEU A 503 -83.15 -18.31 35.91
CA LEU A 503 -81.89 -18.94 36.30
C LEU A 503 -80.94 -19.09 35.10
N ASN A 504 -81.48 -19.37 33.91
CA ASN A 504 -80.70 -19.45 32.68
C ASN A 504 -80.13 -18.09 32.29
N VAL A 505 -80.90 -17.00 32.37
CA VAL A 505 -80.41 -15.62 32.15
C VAL A 505 -79.20 -15.32 33.01
N ASN A 506 -79.31 -15.55 34.33
CA ASN A 506 -78.21 -15.24 35.25
C ASN A 506 -76.98 -16.12 35.03
N LYS A 507 -77.17 -17.43 34.82
CA LYS A 507 -76.06 -18.35 34.55
C LYS A 507 -75.34 -17.99 33.24
N LYS A 508 -76.10 -17.71 32.18
CA LYS A 508 -75.54 -17.37 30.86
C LYS A 508 -74.91 -15.99 30.83
N LYS A 509 -75.46 -15.00 31.54
CA LYS A 509 -74.79 -13.71 31.73
C LYS A 509 -73.39 -13.87 32.34
N VAL A 510 -73.29 -14.61 33.45
CA VAL A 510 -71.99 -14.86 34.12
C VAL A 510 -71.02 -15.58 33.18
N TYR A 511 -71.52 -16.53 32.38
CA TYR A 511 -70.72 -17.22 31.37
C TYR A 511 -70.23 -16.24 30.28
N ILE A 512 -71.11 -15.42 29.71
CA ILE A 512 -70.74 -14.43 28.68
C ILE A 512 -69.75 -13.40 29.24
N ASP A 513 -69.95 -12.90 30.47
CA ASP A 513 -69.02 -12.00 31.15
C ASP A 513 -67.62 -12.62 31.31
N GLN A 514 -67.55 -13.94 31.55
CA GLN A 514 -66.29 -14.66 31.64
C GLN A 514 -65.63 -14.84 30.26
N GLU A 515 -66.41 -15.17 29.22
CA GLU A 515 -65.92 -15.26 27.85
C GLU A 515 -65.35 -13.93 27.36
N ILE A 516 -66.02 -12.81 27.62
CA ILE A 516 -65.51 -11.45 27.31
C ILE A 516 -64.11 -11.26 27.92
N LYS A 517 -63.93 -11.61 29.21
CA LYS A 517 -62.62 -11.48 29.88
C LYS A 517 -61.56 -12.38 29.26
N ASN A 518 -61.92 -13.62 28.91
CA ASN A 518 -61.02 -14.57 28.29
C ASN A 518 -60.56 -14.07 26.91
N THR A 519 -61.49 -13.64 26.07
CA THR A 519 -61.25 -13.05 24.75
C THR A 519 -60.36 -11.81 24.84
N SER A 520 -60.64 -10.86 25.74
CA SER A 520 -59.81 -9.67 25.91
C SER A 520 -58.39 -10.01 26.37
N LYS A 521 -58.22 -11.05 27.18
CA LYS A 521 -56.90 -11.52 27.60
C LYS A 521 -56.14 -12.16 26.45
N GLU A 522 -56.79 -13.04 25.68
CA GLU A 522 -56.22 -13.69 24.51
C GLU A 522 -55.70 -12.68 23.48
N ILE A 523 -56.49 -11.65 23.16
CA ILE A 523 -56.10 -10.61 22.21
C ILE A 523 -54.93 -9.77 22.75
N LYS A 524 -54.91 -9.44 24.05
CA LYS A 524 -53.78 -8.72 24.67
C LYS A 524 -52.48 -9.54 24.65
N ASP A 525 -52.58 -10.84 24.95
CA ASP A 525 -51.42 -11.74 24.92
C ASP A 525 -50.88 -11.88 23.49
N LEU A 526 -51.76 -11.96 22.48
CA LEU A 526 -51.38 -11.96 21.07
C LEU A 526 -50.69 -10.66 20.64
N ILE A 527 -51.24 -9.50 21.00
CA ILE A 527 -50.63 -8.19 20.69
C ILE A 527 -49.23 -8.11 21.31
N ARG A 528 -49.06 -8.54 22.57
CA ARG A 528 -47.76 -8.58 23.23
C ARG A 528 -46.76 -9.46 22.48
N ILE A 529 -47.18 -10.65 22.02
CA ILE A 529 -46.35 -11.55 21.22
C ILE A 529 -45.96 -10.91 19.88
N PHE A 530 -46.89 -10.26 19.20
CA PHE A 530 -46.60 -9.59 17.92
C PHE A 530 -45.70 -8.37 18.10
N ASN A 531 -45.85 -7.60 19.18
CA ASN A 531 -45.00 -6.44 19.46
C ASN A 531 -43.55 -6.81 19.84
N LEU A 532 -43.33 -7.98 20.45
CA LEU A 532 -41.98 -8.54 20.64
C LEU A 532 -41.31 -8.93 19.32
N ASN A 533 -42.12 -9.25 18.31
CA ASN A 533 -41.69 -9.81 17.04
C ASN A 533 -41.54 -8.75 15.93
N SER A 534 -42.28 -7.65 16.06
CA SER A 534 -42.27 -6.50 15.17
C SER A 534 -42.39 -5.24 16.03
N ASN A 535 -41.33 -4.42 16.07
CA ASN A 535 -41.37 -3.15 16.79
C ASN A 535 -42.55 -2.30 16.29
N ASP A 536 -43.22 -1.61 17.22
CA ASP A 536 -44.34 -0.71 16.97
C ASP A 536 -45.58 -1.38 16.34
N PHE A 537 -45.74 -2.70 16.48
CA PHE A 537 -46.91 -3.42 15.97
C PHE A 537 -48.21 -2.89 16.58
N GLU A 538 -48.20 -2.64 17.88
CA GLU A 538 -49.35 -2.10 18.62
C GLU A 538 -49.70 -0.68 18.12
N THR A 539 -48.72 0.21 18.04
CA THR A 539 -48.89 1.59 17.59
C THR A 539 -49.44 1.66 16.16
N ARG A 540 -48.92 0.85 15.24
CA ARG A 540 -49.34 0.85 13.84
C ARG A 540 -50.71 0.21 13.60
N ASN A 541 -51.18 -0.64 14.51
CA ASN A 541 -52.49 -1.29 14.44
C ASN A 541 -53.47 -0.75 15.49
N PHE A 542 -53.21 0.44 16.05
CA PHE A 542 -54.01 1.06 17.10
C PHE A 542 -55.51 1.08 16.78
N HIS A 543 -55.90 1.44 15.55
CA HIS A 543 -57.30 1.49 15.14
C HIS A 543 -58.03 0.13 15.21
N ILE A 544 -57.32 -0.98 14.95
CA ILE A 544 -57.90 -2.34 15.05
C ILE A 544 -58.13 -2.69 16.52
N ILE A 545 -57.15 -2.36 17.37
CA ILE A 545 -57.19 -2.62 18.81
C ILE A 545 -58.28 -1.79 19.48
N GLU A 546 -58.32 -0.48 19.20
CA GLU A 546 -59.34 0.43 19.70
C GLU A 546 -60.74 0.04 19.21
N GLY A 547 -60.85 -0.41 17.95
CA GLY A 547 -62.10 -0.93 17.40
C GLY A 547 -62.62 -2.15 18.17
N PHE A 548 -61.73 -3.07 18.56
CA PHE A 548 -62.09 -4.21 19.41
C PHE A 548 -62.48 -3.79 20.82
N ASP A 549 -61.73 -2.88 21.46
CA ASP A 549 -62.06 -2.38 22.81
C ASP A 549 -63.43 -1.67 22.82
N ARG A 550 -63.74 -0.91 21.76
CA ARG A 550 -65.04 -0.27 21.55
C ARG A 550 -66.14 -1.31 21.39
N PHE A 551 -65.93 -2.33 20.56
CA PHE A 551 -66.87 -3.44 20.41
C PHE A 551 -67.17 -4.12 21.76
N ILE A 552 -66.15 -4.41 22.57
CA ILE A 552 -66.34 -5.05 23.88
C ILE A 552 -67.15 -4.14 24.82
N LYS A 553 -66.92 -2.83 24.80
CA LYS A 553 -67.69 -1.88 25.59
C LYS A 553 -69.16 -1.85 25.15
N GLU A 554 -69.42 -1.68 23.86
CA GLU A 554 -70.77 -1.67 23.29
C GLU A 554 -71.49 -3.00 23.54
N PHE A 555 -70.81 -4.14 23.33
CA PHE A 555 -71.35 -5.47 23.60
C PHE A 555 -71.73 -5.67 25.07
N ASN A 556 -70.93 -5.17 26.01
CA ASN A 556 -71.27 -5.19 27.44
C ASN A 556 -72.52 -4.36 27.76
N GLU A 557 -72.68 -3.21 27.11
CA GLU A 557 -73.88 -2.37 27.25
C GLU A 557 -75.12 -3.09 26.71
N ILE A 558 -75.02 -3.65 25.50
CA ILE A 558 -76.07 -4.46 24.87
C ILE A 558 -76.41 -5.67 25.74
N LEU A 559 -75.43 -6.40 26.29
CA LEU A 559 -75.67 -7.54 27.16
C LEU A 559 -76.46 -7.14 28.41
N ARG A 560 -76.11 -6.01 29.04
CA ARG A 560 -76.82 -5.50 30.22
C ARG A 560 -78.26 -5.14 29.91
N GLU A 561 -78.47 -4.43 28.81
CA GLU A 561 -79.81 -4.07 28.35
C GLU A 561 -80.62 -5.32 28.00
N LYS A 562 -80.04 -6.26 27.25
CA LYS A 562 -80.69 -7.50 26.84
C LYS A 562 -81.06 -8.37 28.03
N VAL A 563 -80.18 -8.50 29.04
CA VAL A 563 -80.48 -9.19 30.29
C VAL A 563 -81.68 -8.53 30.99
N ASN A 564 -81.69 -7.20 31.13
CA ASN A 564 -82.83 -6.51 31.74
C ASN A 564 -84.13 -6.76 30.97
N THR A 565 -84.11 -6.63 29.64
CA THR A 565 -85.28 -6.87 28.78
C THR A 565 -85.77 -8.32 28.87
N LEU A 566 -84.88 -9.30 28.94
CA LEU A 566 -85.25 -10.70 29.12
C LEU A 566 -85.83 -10.97 30.52
N GLU A 567 -85.27 -10.37 31.57
CA GLU A 567 -85.84 -10.45 32.92
C GLU A 567 -87.23 -9.79 33.01
N GLU A 568 -87.41 -8.63 32.39
CA GLU A 568 -88.71 -7.96 32.25
C GLU A 568 -89.70 -8.85 31.49
N LEU A 569 -89.29 -9.47 30.38
CA LEU A 569 -90.12 -10.39 29.61
C LEU A 569 -90.58 -11.58 30.47
N ILE A 570 -89.67 -12.19 31.25
CA ILE A 570 -90.00 -13.29 32.17
C ILE A 570 -91.02 -12.83 33.22
N VAL A 571 -90.81 -11.65 33.84
CA VAL A 571 -91.72 -11.10 34.85
C VAL A 571 -93.09 -10.79 34.24
N LYS A 572 -93.11 -10.13 33.08
CA LYS A 572 -94.33 -9.82 32.33
C LYS A 572 -95.13 -11.07 32.03
N SER A 573 -94.54 -12.03 31.31
CA SER A 573 -95.24 -13.24 30.88
C SER A 573 -95.75 -14.07 32.07
N TYR A 574 -94.99 -14.13 33.17
CA TYR A 574 -95.45 -14.81 34.37
C TYR A 574 -96.63 -14.08 35.04
N VAL A 575 -96.57 -12.75 35.16
CA VAL A 575 -97.63 -11.94 35.75
C VAL A 575 -98.91 -12.05 34.93
N GLU A 576 -98.83 -11.91 33.61
CA GLU A 576 -99.98 -12.05 32.70
C GLU A 576 -100.63 -13.44 32.78
N MET A 577 -99.82 -14.50 32.96
CA MET A 577 -100.31 -15.86 33.15
C MET A 577 -101.01 -16.02 34.51
N VAL A 578 -100.38 -15.60 35.61
CA VAL A 578 -100.89 -15.88 36.96
C VAL A 578 -102.03 -14.95 37.37
N ILE A 579 -102.02 -13.68 36.95
CA ILE A 579 -103.04 -12.70 37.36
C ILE A 579 -104.45 -13.14 36.95
N LYS A 580 -104.58 -13.78 35.79
CA LYS A 580 -105.83 -14.36 35.26
C LYS A 580 -106.33 -15.55 36.09
N ALA A 581 -105.45 -16.25 36.80
CA ALA A 581 -105.77 -17.43 37.59
C ALA A 581 -106.11 -17.11 39.06
N VAL A 582 -105.86 -15.88 39.53
CA VAL A 582 -106.12 -15.45 40.91
C VAL A 582 -107.46 -14.73 41.00
N ALA A 583 -108.39 -15.27 41.80
CA ALA A 583 -109.78 -14.81 41.90
C ALA A 583 -109.99 -13.32 42.27
N ASN A 584 -108.95 -12.64 42.76
CA ASN A 584 -109.00 -11.24 43.18
C ASN A 584 -108.09 -10.32 42.33
N GLU A 585 -107.50 -10.82 41.24
CA GLU A 585 -106.66 -10.05 40.29
C GLU A 585 -105.58 -9.15 40.92
N PHE A 586 -104.93 -9.63 41.99
CA PHE A 586 -103.74 -8.98 42.57
C PHE A 586 -102.62 -9.99 42.87
N LEU A 587 -101.37 -9.53 42.78
CA LEU A 587 -100.17 -10.30 43.10
C LEU A 587 -99.25 -9.51 44.02
N THR A 588 -98.62 -10.19 44.96
CA THR A 588 -97.66 -9.56 45.88
C THR A 588 -96.23 -9.84 45.45
N LEU A 589 -95.32 -8.90 45.75
CA LEU A 589 -93.90 -9.11 45.50
C LEU A 589 -93.34 -10.35 46.19
N SER A 590 -93.84 -10.68 47.39
CA SER A 590 -93.43 -11.89 48.12
C SER A 590 -93.80 -13.17 47.36
N PHE A 591 -94.98 -13.19 46.72
CA PHE A 591 -95.41 -14.30 45.88
C PHE A 591 -94.53 -14.42 44.64
N LEU A 592 -94.35 -13.32 43.89
CA LEU A 592 -93.52 -13.30 42.68
C LEU A 592 -92.06 -13.67 42.97
N GLN A 593 -91.49 -13.21 44.08
CA GLN A 593 -90.14 -13.61 44.53
C GLN A 593 -90.05 -15.11 44.77
N ASN A 594 -91.03 -15.70 45.46
CA ASN A 594 -90.97 -17.11 45.84
C ASN A 594 -91.01 -18.04 44.62
N GLU A 595 -91.82 -17.68 43.63
CA GLU A 595 -92.06 -18.47 42.42
C GLU A 595 -90.95 -18.27 41.39
N LEU A 596 -90.62 -17.03 41.03
CA LEU A 596 -89.59 -16.74 40.01
C LEU A 596 -88.16 -16.81 40.56
N LYS A 597 -87.99 -16.80 41.89
CA LYS A 597 -86.69 -16.67 42.58
C LYS A 597 -85.91 -15.40 42.22
N ILE A 598 -86.62 -14.35 41.80
CA ILE A 598 -86.08 -13.03 41.52
C ILE A 598 -86.12 -12.19 42.80
N LYS A 599 -85.09 -11.37 43.06
CA LYS A 599 -85.08 -10.46 44.23
C LYS A 599 -86.24 -9.46 44.15
N LYS A 600 -86.93 -9.20 45.27
CA LYS A 600 -88.10 -8.27 45.33
C LYS A 600 -87.83 -6.91 44.70
N GLN A 601 -86.67 -6.31 44.98
CA GLN A 601 -86.27 -5.01 44.43
C GLN A 601 -86.19 -5.01 42.89
N LEU A 602 -85.74 -6.13 42.32
CA LEU A 602 -85.61 -6.29 40.88
C LEU A 602 -86.98 -6.51 40.23
N ILE A 603 -87.84 -7.34 40.86
CA ILE A 603 -89.24 -7.51 40.44
C ILE A 603 -89.96 -6.16 40.47
N GLN A 604 -89.82 -5.39 41.56
CA GLN A 604 -90.38 -4.06 41.69
C GLN A 604 -89.93 -3.14 40.55
N LYS A 605 -88.62 -3.08 40.29
CA LYS A 605 -88.06 -2.26 39.21
C LYS A 605 -88.64 -2.65 37.85
N HIS A 606 -88.67 -3.95 37.55
CA HIS A 606 -89.19 -4.48 36.29
C HIS A 606 -90.69 -4.25 36.14
N LEU A 607 -91.48 -4.41 37.20
CA LEU A 607 -92.92 -4.10 37.19
C LEU A 607 -93.18 -2.62 36.93
N ILE A 608 -92.48 -1.72 37.63
CA ILE A 608 -92.60 -0.27 37.40
C ILE A 608 -92.23 0.06 35.95
N SER A 609 -91.11 -0.47 35.45
CA SER A 609 -90.66 -0.29 34.06
C SER A 609 -91.72 -0.74 33.05
N LEU A 610 -92.23 -1.96 33.20
CA LEU A 610 -93.25 -2.55 32.32
C LEU A 610 -94.57 -1.77 32.31
N ILE A 611 -95.03 -1.31 33.47
CA ILE A 611 -96.25 -0.50 33.60
C ILE A 611 -96.05 0.88 32.99
N SER A 612 -94.94 1.56 33.31
CA SER A 612 -94.62 2.88 32.76
C SER A 612 -94.44 2.85 31.24
N ALA A 613 -93.95 1.74 30.68
CA ALA A 613 -93.84 1.52 29.26
C ALA A 613 -95.15 1.07 28.57
N GLY A 614 -96.25 0.93 29.32
CA GLY A 614 -97.54 0.44 28.80
C GLY A 614 -97.50 -1.02 28.32
N LYS A 615 -96.49 -1.80 28.72
CA LYS A 615 -96.31 -3.20 28.30
C LYS A 615 -97.05 -4.18 29.21
N LEU A 616 -97.50 -3.76 30.39
CA LEU A 616 -98.20 -4.57 31.37
C LEU A 616 -99.35 -3.75 31.96
N ASP A 617 -100.57 -4.27 31.86
CA ASP A 617 -101.77 -3.57 32.30
C ASP A 617 -101.92 -3.64 33.82
N GLY A 618 -102.06 -2.50 34.49
CA GLY A 618 -102.32 -2.43 35.93
C GLY A 618 -101.54 -1.33 36.62
N LYS A 619 -101.59 -1.34 37.96
CA LYS A 619 -100.83 -0.42 38.82
C LYS A 619 -100.05 -1.22 39.84
N TYR A 620 -98.93 -0.66 40.26
CA TYR A 620 -98.10 -1.22 41.31
C TYR A 620 -98.02 -0.22 42.48
N ASP A 621 -98.42 -0.67 43.67
CA ASP A 621 -98.28 0.09 44.91
C ASP A 621 -96.95 -0.26 45.60
N PRO A 622 -95.98 0.66 45.63
CA PRO A 622 -94.68 0.43 46.25
C PRO A 622 -94.72 0.38 47.78
N GLN A 623 -95.71 0.99 48.45
CA GLN A 623 -95.80 1.01 49.91
C GLN A 623 -96.24 -0.34 50.46
N ILE A 624 -97.10 -1.03 49.71
CA ILE A 624 -97.70 -2.30 50.11
C ILE A 624 -97.01 -3.48 49.38
N GLY A 625 -96.32 -3.23 48.27
CA GLY A 625 -95.62 -4.25 47.48
C GLY A 625 -96.57 -5.12 46.69
N LEU A 626 -97.60 -4.50 46.10
CA LEU A 626 -98.76 -5.17 45.51
C LEU A 626 -99.01 -4.65 44.08
N TYR A 627 -99.11 -5.59 43.13
CA TYR A 627 -99.50 -5.36 41.75
C TYR A 627 -100.98 -5.74 41.57
N TYR A 628 -101.76 -4.92 40.86
CA TYR A 628 -103.19 -5.15 40.62
C TYR A 628 -103.64 -4.55 39.27
N THR A 629 -104.66 -5.15 38.65
CA THR A 629 -105.19 -4.73 37.34
C THR A 629 -106.23 -3.61 37.46
N SER A 630 -107.08 -3.62 38.50
CA SER A 630 -108.15 -2.65 38.74
C SER A 630 -108.09 -2.01 40.13
N ALA A 631 -108.29 -0.69 40.22
CA ALA A 631 -108.25 0.06 41.49
C ALA A 631 -109.40 -0.30 42.46
N GLU A 632 -110.45 -0.96 41.97
CA GLU A 632 -111.56 -1.44 42.81
C GLU A 632 -111.12 -2.58 43.74
N VAL A 633 -110.09 -3.34 43.37
CA VAL A 633 -109.51 -4.43 44.17
C VAL A 633 -108.92 -3.91 45.49
N LEU A 634 -108.38 -2.68 45.51
CA LEU A 634 -107.85 -2.07 46.74
C LEU A 634 -108.95 -1.74 47.76
N LYS A 635 -110.18 -1.50 47.31
CA LYS A 635 -111.32 -1.19 48.19
C LYS A 635 -111.95 -2.42 48.83
N SER A 636 -111.74 -3.61 48.26
CA SER A 636 -112.26 -4.89 48.76
C SER A 636 -111.26 -5.66 49.64
N LEU A 637 -110.06 -5.11 49.85
CA LEU A 637 -109.00 -5.71 50.64
C LEU A 637 -109.17 -5.40 52.14
N ASP A 638 -109.50 -6.44 52.92
CA ASP A 638 -109.59 -6.40 54.38
C ASP A 638 -108.21 -6.16 55.03
N GLU A 639 -108.12 -5.29 56.04
CA GLU A 639 -106.88 -4.88 56.71
C GLU A 639 -106.12 -6.09 57.29
N ASN A 640 -106.87 -7.09 57.78
CA ASN A 640 -106.34 -8.36 58.25
C ASN A 640 -105.76 -9.23 57.13
N GLN A 641 -106.33 -9.16 55.91
CA GLN A 641 -105.78 -9.88 54.76
C GLN A 641 -104.46 -9.25 54.30
N LEU A 642 -104.34 -7.92 54.33
CA LEU A 642 -103.11 -7.19 54.01
C LEU A 642 -101.95 -7.51 54.99
N GLU A 643 -102.21 -7.62 56.29
CA GLU A 643 -101.19 -8.02 57.28
C GLU A 643 -100.76 -9.48 57.15
N VAL A 644 -101.69 -10.39 56.87
CA VAL A 644 -101.41 -11.81 56.62
C VAL A 644 -100.63 -11.99 55.32
N ILE A 645 -100.95 -11.22 54.28
CA ILE A 645 -100.21 -11.18 53.00
C ILE A 645 -98.76 -10.67 53.20
N LYS A 646 -98.52 -9.76 54.17
CA LYS A 646 -97.17 -9.31 54.54
C LYS A 646 -96.34 -10.37 55.28
N LYS A 647 -96.98 -11.30 56.01
CA LYS A 647 -96.29 -12.23 56.94
C LYS A 647 -96.43 -13.74 56.64
N MET A 648 -97.34 -14.17 55.75
CA MET A 648 -97.66 -15.60 55.55
C MET A 648 -97.79 -16.01 54.08
N ASN A 649 -97.36 -17.25 53.79
CA ASN A 649 -97.38 -17.85 52.46
C ASN A 649 -98.83 -18.13 52.02
N PHE A 650 -99.27 -17.62 50.86
CA PHE A 650 -100.66 -17.66 50.37
C PHE A 650 -101.26 -19.08 50.33
N ARG A 651 -100.44 -20.11 50.11
CA ARG A 651 -100.85 -21.52 50.19
C ARG A 651 -101.42 -21.90 51.57
N VAL A 652 -100.83 -21.40 52.65
CA VAL A 652 -101.24 -21.72 54.04
C VAL A 652 -102.54 -21.02 54.38
N TYR A 653 -102.73 -19.79 53.90
CA TYR A 653 -103.98 -19.04 54.07
C TYR A 653 -105.18 -19.73 53.42
N MET A 654 -105.03 -20.17 52.16
CA MET A 654 -106.07 -20.92 51.45
C MET A 654 -106.42 -22.24 52.15
N PHE A 655 -105.45 -22.92 52.76
CA PHE A 655 -105.68 -24.14 53.53
C PHE A 655 -106.53 -23.89 54.77
N MET A 656 -106.22 -22.87 55.58
CA MET A 656 -106.98 -22.53 56.80
C MET A 656 -108.43 -22.14 56.51
N ARG A 657 -108.67 -21.42 55.41
CA ARG A 657 -110.02 -21.03 54.98
C ARG A 657 -110.88 -22.23 54.57
N ARG A 658 -110.27 -23.26 53.95
CA ARG A 658 -110.97 -24.51 53.61
C ARG A 658 -111.33 -25.32 54.86
N LEU A 659 -110.46 -25.32 55.88
CA LEU A 659 -110.70 -26.04 57.14
C LEU A 659 -111.89 -25.47 57.92
N LYS A 660 -111.99 -24.13 58.02
CA LYS A 660 -113.09 -23.43 58.71
C LYS A 660 -114.46 -23.75 58.11
N ASN A 661 -114.54 -23.83 56.78
CA ASN A 661 -115.78 -24.16 56.08
C ASN A 661 -116.21 -25.63 56.29
N PHE A 662 -115.27 -26.55 56.51
CA PHE A 662 -115.57 -27.96 56.77
C PHE A 662 -116.22 -28.17 58.15
N THR A 663 -115.72 -27.51 59.20
CA THR A 663 -116.27 -27.59 60.57
C THR A 663 -117.68 -27.01 60.71
N ASN A 664 -118.03 -25.98 59.94
CA ASN A 664 -119.38 -25.39 59.99
C ASN A 664 -120.47 -26.28 59.36
N GLN A 665 -120.12 -27.19 58.45
CA GLN A 665 -121.10 -28.03 57.75
C GLN A 665 -121.45 -29.34 58.46
N TYR A 666 -120.59 -29.84 59.35
CA TYR A 666 -120.76 -31.17 59.96
C TYR A 666 -120.87 -31.17 61.50
N GLY A 667 -121.00 -29.98 62.12
CA GLY A 667 -121.02 -29.84 63.59
C GLY A 667 -122.15 -30.60 64.31
N SER A 668 -123.32 -30.74 63.70
CA SER A 668 -124.47 -31.47 64.26
C SER A 668 -124.29 -33.00 64.29
N ILE A 669 -123.57 -33.57 63.31
CA ILE A 669 -123.23 -34.99 63.28
C ILE A 669 -122.19 -35.31 64.36
N ILE A 670 -121.20 -34.42 64.54
CA ILE A 670 -120.16 -34.57 65.57
C ILE A 670 -120.79 -34.50 66.99
N ALA A 671 -121.77 -33.62 67.21
CA ALA A 671 -122.50 -33.52 68.48
C ALA A 671 -123.34 -34.77 68.80
N PHE A 672 -123.95 -35.41 67.79
CA PHE A 672 -124.72 -36.65 67.94
C PHE A 672 -123.85 -37.85 68.35
N PHE A 673 -122.64 -37.97 67.80
CA PHE A 673 -121.70 -39.01 68.25
C PHE A 673 -121.18 -38.75 69.67
N ALA A 674 -120.96 -37.49 70.04
CA ALA A 674 -120.55 -37.13 71.39
C ALA A 674 -121.62 -37.50 72.44
N SER A 675 -122.91 -37.29 72.16
CA SER A 675 -123.98 -37.66 73.09
C SER A 675 -124.15 -39.19 73.24
N LEU A 676 -123.97 -39.96 72.17
CA LEU A 676 -123.98 -41.43 72.19
C LEU A 676 -122.86 -42.01 73.06
N ILE A 677 -121.66 -41.43 73.01
CA ILE A 677 -120.53 -41.82 73.84
C ILE A 677 -120.83 -41.52 75.32
N THR A 678 -121.41 -40.35 75.62
CA THR A 678 -121.78 -39.97 76.99
C THR A 678 -122.87 -40.87 77.56
N ILE A 679 -123.90 -41.22 76.79
CA ILE A 679 -124.96 -42.15 77.22
C ILE A 679 -124.40 -43.54 77.47
N SER A 680 -123.51 -44.01 76.59
CA SER A 680 -122.85 -45.32 76.74
C SER A 680 -121.99 -45.39 78.00
N TYR A 681 -121.33 -44.28 78.35
CA TYR A 681 -120.55 -44.17 79.59
C TYR A 681 -121.43 -44.26 80.85
N TYR A 682 -122.57 -43.57 80.89
CA TYR A 682 -123.48 -43.64 82.05
C TYR A 682 -124.16 -45.01 82.21
N ILE A 683 -124.56 -45.66 81.11
CA ILE A 683 -125.13 -47.02 81.14
C ILE A 683 -124.10 -48.04 81.64
N PHE A 684 -122.83 -47.90 81.23
CA PHE A 684 -121.72 -48.71 81.75
C PHE A 684 -121.54 -48.52 83.27
N GLN A 685 -121.59 -47.29 83.76
CA GLN A 685 -121.46 -47.00 85.20
C GLN A 685 -122.62 -47.57 86.05
N ILE A 686 -123.87 -47.48 85.58
CA ILE A 686 -125.06 -47.98 86.31
C ILE A 686 -125.11 -49.52 86.32
N SER A 687 -124.55 -50.18 85.31
CA SER A 687 -124.54 -51.65 85.19
C SER A 687 -123.51 -52.37 86.07
N GLY A 688 -122.80 -51.65 86.95
CA GLY A 688 -121.72 -52.21 87.76
C GLY A 688 -120.48 -52.55 86.94
N GLU A 689 -120.14 -51.70 85.95
CA GLU A 689 -119.00 -51.87 85.04
C GLU A 689 -119.05 -53.16 84.20
N ASN A 690 -120.24 -53.70 83.94
CA ASN A 690 -120.41 -54.84 83.05
C ASN A 690 -120.17 -54.39 81.59
N PRO A 691 -119.13 -54.89 80.89
CA PRO A 691 -118.80 -54.45 79.53
C PRO A 691 -119.92 -54.76 78.51
N ILE A 692 -120.83 -55.70 78.81
CA ILE A 692 -122.00 -55.98 77.98
C ILE A 692 -122.95 -54.77 77.92
N ALA A 693 -122.98 -53.92 78.95
CA ALA A 693 -123.88 -52.78 79.02
C ALA A 693 -123.55 -51.68 77.98
N ILE A 694 -122.30 -51.58 77.51
CA ILE A 694 -121.90 -50.67 76.42
C ILE A 694 -122.55 -51.09 75.09
N ILE A 695 -122.88 -52.38 74.94
CA ILE A 695 -123.51 -52.93 73.73
C ILE A 695 -124.97 -52.47 73.62
N ILE A 696 -125.66 -52.20 74.73
CA ILE A 696 -127.08 -51.82 74.76
C ILE A 696 -127.37 -50.56 73.93
N PRO A 697 -126.67 -49.42 74.13
CA PRO A 697 -126.88 -48.23 73.29
C PRO A 697 -126.51 -48.47 71.83
N ILE A 698 -125.47 -49.27 71.52
CA ILE A 698 -125.07 -49.62 70.15
C ILE A 698 -126.15 -50.46 69.44
N ILE A 699 -126.73 -51.43 70.14
CA ILE A 699 -127.86 -52.22 69.64
C ILE A 699 -129.08 -51.33 69.46
N LEU A 700 -129.37 -50.40 70.38
CA LEU A 700 -130.45 -49.42 70.20
C LEU A 700 -130.23 -48.54 68.97
N THR A 701 -129.01 -48.05 68.71
CA THR A 701 -128.72 -47.30 67.47
C THR A 701 -128.87 -48.17 66.23
N LEU A 702 -128.44 -49.43 66.27
CA LEU A 702 -128.63 -50.37 65.15
C LEU A 702 -130.10 -50.76 64.94
N ILE A 703 -130.91 -50.87 66.01
CA ILE A 703 -132.35 -51.10 65.93
C ILE A 703 -133.06 -49.86 65.38
N VAL A 704 -132.68 -48.65 65.80
CA VAL A 704 -133.25 -47.40 65.27
C VAL A 704 -132.84 -47.20 63.81
N LEU A 705 -131.57 -47.44 63.45
CA LEU A 705 -131.10 -47.42 62.07
C LEU A 705 -131.77 -48.52 61.23
N GLY A 706 -131.90 -49.74 61.76
CA GLY A 706 -132.61 -50.84 61.12
C GLY A 706 -134.10 -50.55 60.93
N TYR A 707 -134.77 -49.98 61.93
CA TYR A 707 -136.16 -49.55 61.87
C TYR A 707 -136.35 -48.43 60.84
N LEU A 708 -135.48 -47.41 60.82
CA LEU A 708 -135.52 -46.34 59.82
C LEU A 708 -135.25 -46.84 58.39
N VAL A 709 -134.36 -47.81 58.22
CA VAL A 709 -134.03 -48.41 56.91
C VAL A 709 -135.11 -49.38 56.43
N PHE A 710 -135.75 -50.16 57.31
CA PHE A 710 -136.84 -51.08 56.95
C PHE A 710 -138.21 -50.42 56.83
N LYS A 711 -138.51 -49.36 57.59
CA LYS A 711 -139.75 -48.57 57.45
C LYS A 711 -139.81 -47.88 56.07
N LYS A 712 -138.66 -47.50 55.51
CA LYS A 712 -138.58 -46.93 54.16
C LYS A 712 -138.80 -47.91 53.01
N LYS A 713 -138.83 -49.23 53.24
CA LYS A 713 -139.03 -50.24 52.18
C LYS A 713 -140.44 -50.86 52.12
N LYS A 714 -141.35 -50.52 53.05
CA LYS A 714 -142.73 -51.03 53.03
C LYS A 714 -143.79 -50.02 52.54
N ASP A 715 -143.44 -48.75 52.35
CA ASP A 715 -144.36 -47.69 51.91
C ASP A 715 -144.17 -47.26 50.44
N GLU A 716 -143.52 -48.08 49.59
CA GLU A 716 -143.44 -47.85 48.12
C GLU A 716 -144.02 -49.02 47.27
N LYS A 717 -144.97 -49.76 47.83
CA LYS A 717 -145.94 -50.57 47.06
C LYS A 717 -147.33 -50.44 47.69
N ILE A 718 -148.04 -49.38 47.33
CA ILE A 718 -149.41 -49.31 46.76
C ILE A 718 -149.44 -48.04 45.91
#